data_AF-A0A9Y1FNW5-F1
#
_entry.id   AF-A0A9Y1FNW5-F1
#
_cell.length_a   1.000
_cell.length_b   1.000
_cell.length_c   1.000
_cell.angle_alpha   90.00
_cell.angle_beta   90.00
_cell.angle_gamma   90.00
#
_symmetry.space_group_name_H-M   'P 1'
#
loop_
_entity.id
_entity.type
_entity.pdbx_description
1 polymer ?
#
loop_
_entity_poly.entity_id
_entity_poly.type
_entity_poly.pdbx_seq_one_letter_code
_entity_poly.pdbx_strand_id
1 'polypeptide(L)'
;MTRDRKETDITKFNNDDTKNRSGKEQVLEKEEPLLDISFNDTSEISVPPRLIDQVIGQDEAVEIIKKAALQKRHIMLIGDPGTGKSMLGQAMAELLPKEDLVDILCLPNPKYPNQPRIATLPAGHGTRKVQMDTELARKKGNKRFVVSLIILIAIIGYAIIATSSRPDLQPQTLLMAMFVGFFIFFMLNQSRSRPEALIPKLLVDNSNSKRAPFNDATGSHAGALLGDVRHDPFQSFFYTNNLLLKYSNKSLYKSFSELVDKLFIEEGRIVEKDKKRNYEAVILKRGELKVLSDNNGKLSFVNVLSVNRYDYDGNLIKITTECGKSIITTPEHKIAIIDENQGIKYIKAIDITMDNKLLSTDSVILDEEDIIKTYPKKHQKQAFLYKRYLEVKEQHPDWGYKKISLSLSQKESKCRWWHNGKHLPIAIKAVNMLKEKGLIPLTLQNPKLPVISRVIGSLFGDGGIFTNLNAIFLSSKELDSVKEFGKDLACIFGENISQNSRIIEGGEKGHSWCYQNTNRSVIRFFMALGAPIGNKTKLEFHIPAWIYSNEDLQDEFFGSYLGGELGVPIVHKKGRFLNTLDVGITADEHTFNNRYMFLEAVRDYLNSKGIKTNSISKRSIKENKYLVRLLISTKYENLMQFTKNVKLKYCMYKTEKLLNTLDEFTSIKYNRYKELTESDIGAERAMQLLNLSPRALYYIISQMEEKA
;
A
#
# COMPACT_ATOMS: atom_id res chain seq x y z
N MET A 1 -10.18 -14.59 35.34
CA MET A 1 -11.00 -14.28 36.53
C MET A 1 -11.00 -12.79 36.71
N THR A 2 -12.21 -12.28 36.62
CA THR A 2 -12.67 -10.91 36.40
C THR A 2 -12.25 -9.94 37.50
N ARG A 3 -11.96 -8.70 37.10
CA ARG A 3 -12.37 -7.51 37.84
C ARG A 3 -12.96 -6.52 36.83
N ASP A 4 -14.27 -6.58 36.72
CA ASP A 4 -15.15 -5.51 36.26
C ASP A 4 -14.94 -4.27 37.14
N ARG A 5 -14.80 -3.05 36.61
CA ARG A 5 -15.85 -2.15 36.07
C ARG A 5 -17.06 -2.03 36.99
N LYS A 6 -17.33 -0.80 37.46
CA LYS A 6 -18.62 -0.09 37.50
C LYS A 6 -18.58 0.97 38.61
N GLU A 7 -18.70 2.25 38.23
CA GLU A 7 -19.96 3.00 38.04
C GLU A 7 -20.64 3.26 39.37
N THR A 8 -20.86 4.54 39.68
CA THR A 8 -22.13 4.95 40.27
C THR A 8 -22.51 6.32 39.72
N ASP A 9 -23.60 6.27 38.96
CA ASP A 9 -24.45 7.35 38.51
C ASP A 9 -25.16 8.06 39.67
N ILE A 10 -25.39 9.37 39.46
CA ILE A 10 -26.68 10.08 39.53
C ILE A 10 -27.67 9.64 40.62
N THR A 11 -28.05 10.57 41.51
CA THR A 11 -29.44 10.81 41.95
C THR A 11 -29.48 12.11 42.76
N LYS A 12 -30.14 13.16 42.27
CA LYS A 12 -31.56 13.52 42.43
C LYS A 12 -31.89 14.10 43.82
N PHE A 13 -32.33 15.35 43.75
CA PHE A 13 -33.25 16.06 44.64
C PHE A 13 -34.15 15.13 45.46
N ASN A 14 -34.25 15.43 46.75
CA ASN A 14 -35.55 15.53 47.43
C ASN A 14 -35.43 16.47 48.64
N ASN A 15 -36.42 17.37 48.69
CA ASN A 15 -36.74 18.28 49.76
C ASN A 15 -37.32 17.56 50.98
N ASP A 16 -37.27 18.29 52.10
CA ASP A 16 -38.19 18.25 53.24
C ASP A 16 -38.21 16.97 54.08
N ASP A 17 -37.77 17.08 55.34
CA ASP A 17 -38.72 17.41 56.39
C ASP A 17 -38.10 17.43 57.79
N THR A 18 -38.32 18.57 58.45
CA THR A 18 -38.70 18.71 59.85
C THR A 18 -37.72 18.45 61.02
N LYS A 19 -37.58 19.55 61.76
CA LYS A 19 -37.85 19.70 63.22
C LYS A 19 -36.68 19.69 64.20
N ASN A 20 -36.50 20.92 64.71
CA ASN A 20 -36.36 21.31 66.11
C ASN A 20 -35.06 21.00 66.82
N ARG A 21 -34.31 22.07 67.12
CA ARG A 21 -34.19 22.58 68.51
C ARG A 21 -33.58 23.99 68.55
N SER A 22 -34.46 24.94 68.84
CA SER A 22 -34.29 26.11 69.72
C SER A 22 -32.88 26.65 70.00
N GLY A 23 -32.65 27.89 69.56
CA GLY A 23 -32.30 28.97 70.48
C GLY A 23 -30.81 29.23 70.74
N LYS A 24 -30.23 30.07 69.87
CA LYS A 24 -29.38 31.21 70.25
C LYS A 24 -29.30 32.15 69.04
N GLU A 25 -29.88 33.34 69.16
CA GLU A 25 -29.71 34.43 68.20
C GLU A 25 -28.22 34.75 68.06
N GLN A 26 -27.65 34.47 66.89
CA GLN A 26 -26.43 35.08 66.43
C GLN A 26 -26.81 36.17 65.44
N VAL A 27 -26.37 37.39 65.76
CA VAL A 27 -26.42 38.58 64.91
C VAL A 27 -25.82 38.22 63.54
N LEU A 28 -26.63 38.28 62.49
CA LEU A 28 -26.16 38.23 61.11
C LEU A 28 -25.32 39.48 60.83
N GLU A 29 -24.01 39.28 60.66
CA GLU A 29 -23.13 40.25 60.03
C GLU A 29 -23.69 40.59 58.63
N LYS A 30 -23.83 41.88 58.34
CA LYS A 30 -24.17 42.38 57.00
C LYS A 30 -23.02 42.00 56.06
N GLU A 31 -23.31 41.23 55.01
CA GLU A 31 -22.39 41.06 53.88
C GLU A 31 -22.17 42.43 53.23
N GLU A 32 -20.91 42.90 53.21
CA GLU A 32 -20.52 44.07 52.43
C GLU A 32 -20.68 43.76 50.93
N PRO A 33 -21.26 44.67 50.13
CA PRO A 33 -21.40 44.44 48.69
C PRO A 33 -20.01 44.33 48.05
N LEU A 34 -19.76 43.21 47.36
CA LEU A 34 -18.46 42.88 46.74
C LEU A 34 -18.11 43.78 45.53
N LEU A 35 -18.99 44.69 45.11
CA LEU A 35 -18.89 45.49 43.89
C LEU A 35 -19.34 46.93 44.16
N ASP A 36 -18.54 47.90 43.70
CA ASP A 36 -18.79 49.36 43.85
C ASP A 36 -19.92 49.89 42.93
N ILE A 37 -20.71 49.03 42.29
CA ILE A 37 -21.70 49.39 41.26
C ILE A 37 -23.01 48.64 41.52
N SER A 38 -24.12 49.35 41.67
CA SER A 38 -25.46 48.74 41.78
C SER A 38 -26.13 48.63 40.42
N PHE A 39 -26.38 47.40 39.96
CA PHE A 39 -27.11 47.08 38.74
C PHE A 39 -28.00 45.85 38.98
N ASN A 40 -29.10 45.73 38.24
CA ASN A 40 -29.98 44.55 38.33
C ASN A 40 -29.55 43.45 37.35
N ASP A 41 -29.11 43.85 36.15
CA ASP A 41 -28.65 42.95 35.09
C ASP A 41 -27.44 43.54 34.35
N THR A 42 -26.59 42.66 33.84
CA THR A 42 -25.37 43.02 33.09
C THR A 42 -25.66 43.76 31.78
N SER A 43 -26.90 43.72 31.28
CA SER A 43 -27.34 44.53 30.14
C SER A 43 -27.33 46.05 30.43
N GLU A 44 -27.34 46.46 31.70
CA GLU A 44 -27.25 47.85 32.14
C GLU A 44 -25.81 48.40 32.10
N ILE A 45 -24.81 47.53 31.89
CA ILE A 45 -23.38 47.88 31.88
C ILE A 45 -22.93 48.20 30.45
N SER A 46 -22.40 49.41 30.25
CA SER A 46 -21.88 49.84 28.95
C SER A 46 -20.54 49.16 28.63
N VAL A 47 -20.48 48.43 27.52
CA VAL A 47 -19.25 47.79 27.03
C VAL A 47 -18.53 48.71 26.03
N PRO A 48 -17.23 49.00 26.19
CA PRO A 48 -16.47 49.82 25.26
C PRO A 48 -16.49 49.28 23.81
N PRO A 49 -16.52 50.12 22.77
CA PRO A 49 -16.63 49.66 21.38
C PRO A 49 -15.33 49.11 20.78
N ARG A 50 -14.16 49.45 21.35
CA ARG A 50 -12.85 49.01 20.86
C ARG A 50 -12.36 47.82 21.68
N LEU A 51 -11.79 46.83 21.01
CA LEU A 51 -11.29 45.62 21.68
C LEU A 51 -10.19 45.93 22.71
N ILE A 52 -9.36 46.94 22.44
CA ILE A 52 -8.26 47.31 23.34
C ILE A 52 -8.77 47.83 24.71
N ASP A 53 -9.93 48.48 24.72
CA ASP A 53 -10.51 49.07 25.93
C ASP A 53 -11.42 48.07 26.68
N GLN A 54 -11.62 46.86 26.12
CA GLN A 54 -12.32 45.74 26.75
C GLN A 54 -11.36 44.78 27.50
N VAL A 55 -10.04 45.02 27.45
CA VAL A 55 -9.07 44.19 28.16
C VAL A 55 -9.08 44.56 29.65
N ILE A 56 -9.34 43.58 30.51
CA ILE A 56 -9.51 43.79 31.95
C ILE A 56 -8.23 43.40 32.70
N GLY A 57 -7.76 44.27 33.61
CA GLY A 57 -6.69 43.96 34.56
C GLY A 57 -5.27 43.86 33.96
N GLN A 58 -5.03 44.43 32.77
CA GLN A 58 -3.74 44.39 32.07
C GLN A 58 -3.34 45.76 31.48
N ASP A 59 -3.40 46.81 32.30
CA ASP A 59 -3.21 48.20 31.84
C ASP A 59 -1.83 48.45 31.19
N GLU A 60 -0.77 47.88 31.76
CA GLU A 60 0.59 47.99 31.22
C GLU A 60 0.71 47.34 29.83
N ALA A 61 0.11 46.15 29.65
CA ALA A 61 0.12 45.45 28.36
C ALA A 61 -0.66 46.23 27.30
N VAL A 62 -1.78 46.84 27.68
CA VAL A 62 -2.58 47.71 26.81
C VAL A 62 -1.78 48.93 26.35
N GLU A 63 -1.05 49.58 27.24
CA GLU A 63 -0.22 50.74 26.90
C GLU A 63 0.92 50.36 25.93
N ILE A 64 1.60 49.23 26.17
CA ILE A 64 2.64 48.71 25.30
C ILE A 64 2.09 48.38 23.91
N ILE A 65 0.91 47.75 23.83
CA ILE A 65 0.24 47.42 22.57
C ILE A 65 -0.10 48.68 21.78
N LYS A 66 -0.63 49.72 22.45
CA LYS A 66 -0.93 51.02 21.82
C LYS A 66 0.35 51.65 21.23
N LYS A 67 1.46 51.66 21.97
CA LYS A 67 2.76 52.17 21.49
C LYS A 67 3.32 51.35 20.33
N ALA A 68 3.26 50.03 20.43
CA ALA A 68 3.80 49.11 19.44
C ALA A 68 3.01 49.13 18.13
N ALA A 69 1.67 49.29 18.18
CA ALA A 69 0.83 49.47 17.00
C ALA A 69 1.19 50.75 16.23
N LEU A 70 1.36 51.87 16.94
CA LEU A 70 1.79 53.15 16.35
C LEU A 70 3.18 53.05 15.70
N GLN A 71 4.11 52.35 16.35
CA GLN A 71 5.48 52.19 15.88
C GLN A 71 5.70 51.00 14.92
N LYS A 72 4.65 50.21 14.62
CA LYS A 72 4.71 48.98 13.82
C LYS A 72 5.78 47.99 14.33
N ARG A 73 5.90 47.81 15.65
CA ARG A 73 6.88 46.92 16.30
C ARG A 73 6.31 45.53 16.58
N HIS A 74 7.16 44.52 16.55
CA HIS A 74 6.80 43.17 16.98
C HIS A 74 6.65 43.10 18.51
N ILE A 75 5.73 42.25 18.97
CA ILE A 75 5.44 42.08 20.40
C ILE A 75 5.48 40.59 20.73
N MET A 76 6.09 40.25 21.86
CA MET A 76 6.05 38.92 22.45
C MET A 76 5.21 38.98 23.73
N LEU A 77 4.04 38.35 23.72
CA LEU A 77 3.14 38.30 24.87
C LEU A 77 3.39 37.01 25.67
N ILE A 78 3.77 37.14 26.94
CA ILE A 78 4.06 36.01 27.84
C ILE A 78 3.02 36.01 28.96
N GLY A 79 2.39 34.86 29.22
CA GLY A 79 1.45 34.69 30.31
C GLY A 79 0.76 33.32 30.26
N ASP A 80 0.10 32.94 31.34
CA ASP A 80 -0.55 31.63 31.48
C ASP A 80 -1.65 31.38 30.42
N PRO A 81 -1.96 30.13 30.07
CA PRO A 81 -3.06 29.83 29.16
C PRO A 81 -4.39 30.45 29.64
N GLY A 82 -5.16 31.04 28.72
CA GLY A 82 -6.45 31.68 29.05
C GLY A 82 -6.38 33.16 29.46
N THR A 83 -5.20 33.78 29.51
CA THR A 83 -5.04 35.19 29.94
C THR A 83 -5.33 36.26 28.87
N GLY A 84 -6.00 35.93 27.76
CA GLY A 84 -6.40 36.94 26.75
C GLY A 84 -5.31 37.40 25.76
N LYS A 85 -4.20 36.67 25.60
CA LYS A 85 -3.11 37.02 24.64
C LYS A 85 -3.60 37.23 23.20
N SER A 86 -4.48 36.37 22.69
CA SER A 86 -5.03 36.52 21.34
C SER A 86 -5.92 37.76 21.20
N MET A 87 -6.64 38.13 22.27
CA MET A 87 -7.48 39.34 22.30
C MET A 87 -6.62 40.60 22.20
N LEU A 88 -5.48 40.66 22.90
CA LEU A 88 -4.50 41.75 22.75
C LEU A 88 -3.94 41.85 21.34
N GLY A 89 -3.67 40.71 20.68
CA GLY A 89 -3.23 40.68 19.28
C GLY A 89 -4.28 41.22 18.30
N GLN A 90 -5.56 40.85 18.50
CA GLN A 90 -6.68 41.39 17.72
C GLN A 90 -6.85 42.90 17.94
N ALA A 91 -6.74 43.34 19.19
CA ALA A 91 -6.81 44.74 19.55
C ALA A 91 -5.67 45.56 18.90
N MET A 92 -4.46 44.99 18.82
CA MET A 92 -3.34 45.60 18.10
C MET A 92 -3.64 45.77 16.60
N ALA A 93 -4.21 44.74 15.95
CA ALA A 93 -4.57 44.80 14.53
C ALA A 93 -5.63 45.86 14.23
N GLU A 94 -6.58 46.10 15.15
CA GLU A 94 -7.56 47.18 15.03
C GLU A 94 -6.92 48.58 15.13
N LEU A 95 -5.85 48.74 15.91
CA LEU A 95 -5.15 50.00 16.14
C LEU A 95 -4.14 50.35 15.05
N LEU A 96 -3.75 49.40 14.20
CA LEU A 96 -2.83 49.67 13.09
C LEU A 96 -3.43 50.74 12.14
N PRO A 97 -2.60 51.67 11.65
CA PRO A 97 -3.07 52.73 10.75
C PRO A 97 -3.65 52.11 9.47
N LYS A 98 -4.75 52.70 8.99
CA LYS A 98 -5.53 52.23 7.82
C LYS A 98 -4.85 52.48 6.47
N GLU A 99 -3.54 52.70 6.42
CA GLU A 99 -2.81 52.94 5.18
C GLU A 99 -2.96 51.79 4.18
N ASP A 100 -2.83 52.12 2.89
CA ASP A 100 -3.34 51.35 1.75
C ASP A 100 -3.02 49.85 1.82
N LEU A 101 -4.02 49.08 2.24
CA LEU A 101 -4.01 47.63 2.08
C LEU A 101 -3.70 47.31 0.62
N VAL A 102 -2.91 46.27 0.41
CA VAL A 102 -2.52 45.82 -0.93
C VAL A 102 -3.07 44.44 -1.22
N ASP A 103 -3.47 44.22 -2.46
CA ASP A 103 -3.70 42.91 -3.04
C ASP A 103 -2.36 42.35 -3.55
N ILE A 104 -2.13 41.04 -3.38
CA ILE A 104 -0.91 40.36 -3.82
C ILE A 104 -1.25 39.41 -4.96
N LEU A 105 -0.57 39.54 -6.10
CA LEU A 105 -0.75 38.72 -7.28
C LEU A 105 0.51 37.90 -7.59
N CYS A 106 0.30 36.67 -8.04
CA CYS A 106 1.32 35.78 -8.60
C CYS A 106 1.21 35.78 -10.12
N LEU A 107 2.22 36.34 -10.77
CA LEU A 107 2.35 36.45 -12.22
C LEU A 107 3.25 35.31 -12.75
N PRO A 108 2.89 34.71 -13.88
CA PRO A 108 3.75 33.74 -14.55
C PRO A 108 5.03 34.40 -15.09
N ASN A 109 6.13 33.65 -15.08
CA ASN A 109 7.43 34.10 -15.59
C ASN A 109 7.87 33.23 -16.78
N PRO A 110 7.69 33.70 -18.03
CA PRO A 110 8.03 32.92 -19.22
C PRO A 110 9.51 32.53 -19.33
N LYS A 111 10.41 33.35 -18.77
CA LYS A 111 11.87 33.11 -18.83
C LYS A 111 12.31 32.05 -17.81
N TYR A 112 11.69 32.03 -16.64
CA TYR A 112 11.99 31.09 -15.56
C TYR A 112 10.69 30.54 -14.96
N PRO A 113 10.14 29.43 -15.51
CA PRO A 113 8.84 28.90 -15.08
C PRO A 113 8.74 28.57 -13.58
N ASN A 114 9.85 28.15 -12.97
CA ASN A 114 9.92 27.82 -11.54
C ASN A 114 10.10 29.04 -10.62
N GLN A 115 10.13 30.26 -11.18
CA GLN A 115 10.28 31.51 -10.43
C GLN A 115 9.16 32.50 -10.80
N PRO A 116 7.94 32.31 -10.27
CA PRO A 116 6.84 33.23 -10.52
C PRO A 116 7.17 34.63 -9.97
N ARG A 117 6.62 35.67 -10.60
CA ARG A 117 6.80 37.06 -10.17
C ARG A 117 5.67 37.47 -9.23
N ILE A 118 6.00 38.14 -8.14
CA ILE A 118 5.01 38.68 -7.22
C ILE A 118 4.80 40.17 -7.50
N ALA A 119 3.55 40.61 -7.61
CA ALA A 119 3.17 42.00 -7.80
C ALA A 119 2.15 42.43 -6.74
N THR A 120 2.21 43.69 -6.32
CA THR A 120 1.26 44.29 -5.39
C THR A 120 0.43 45.35 -6.10
N LEU A 121 -0.85 45.43 -5.76
CA LEU A 121 -1.77 46.47 -6.22
C LEU A 121 -2.54 47.03 -5.02
N PRO A 122 -3.07 48.27 -5.07
CA PRO A 122 -3.98 48.75 -4.03
C PRO A 122 -5.19 47.83 -3.85
N ALA A 123 -5.68 47.69 -2.63
CA ALA A 123 -6.80 46.81 -2.29
C ALA A 123 -8.01 47.02 -3.21
N GLY A 124 -8.56 45.92 -3.73
CA GLY A 124 -9.68 45.91 -4.67
C GLY A 124 -9.30 46.03 -6.15
N HIS A 125 -8.05 46.37 -6.47
CA HIS A 125 -7.57 46.40 -7.86
C HIS A 125 -7.08 45.03 -8.36
N GLY A 126 -6.70 44.10 -7.47
CA GLY A 126 -6.25 42.76 -7.83
C GLY A 126 -7.33 41.94 -8.54
N THR A 127 -8.53 41.92 -7.97
CA THR A 127 -9.69 41.21 -8.53
C THR A 127 -10.09 41.75 -9.91
N ARG A 128 -10.06 43.07 -10.09
CA ARG A 128 -10.30 43.72 -11.39
C ARG A 128 -9.24 43.33 -12.42
N LYS A 129 -7.96 43.30 -12.03
CA LYS A 129 -6.86 42.93 -12.93
C LYS A 129 -6.97 41.48 -13.41
N VAL A 130 -7.27 40.54 -12.51
CA VAL A 130 -7.47 39.12 -12.87
C VAL A 130 -8.68 38.96 -13.79
N GLN A 131 -9.79 39.66 -13.53
CA GLN A 131 -10.97 39.64 -14.40
C GLN A 131 -10.66 40.18 -15.80
N MET A 132 -10.00 41.34 -15.90
CA MET A 132 -9.57 41.93 -17.17
C MET A 132 -8.65 40.99 -17.96
N ASP A 133 -7.62 40.41 -17.33
CA ASP A 133 -6.69 39.50 -18.02
C ASP A 133 -7.37 38.19 -18.44
N THR A 134 -8.34 37.70 -17.65
CA THR A 134 -9.17 36.54 -18.00
C THR A 134 -10.06 36.81 -19.21
N GLU A 135 -10.69 37.99 -19.27
CA GLU A 135 -11.49 38.40 -20.42
C GLU A 135 -10.66 38.61 -21.68
N LEU A 136 -9.47 39.22 -21.56
CA LEU A 136 -8.53 39.38 -22.66
C LEU A 136 -8.08 38.02 -23.22
N ALA A 137 -7.82 37.05 -22.36
CA ALA A 137 -7.51 35.68 -22.76
C ALA A 137 -8.68 35.02 -23.52
N ARG A 138 -9.92 35.17 -23.04
CA ARG A 138 -11.13 34.66 -23.72
C ARG A 138 -11.35 35.32 -25.08
N LYS A 139 -11.21 36.65 -25.17
CA LYS A 139 -11.39 37.42 -26.42
C LYS A 139 -10.38 37.02 -27.51
N LYS A 140 -9.13 36.69 -27.15
CA LYS A 140 -8.13 36.17 -28.10
C LYS A 140 -8.54 34.83 -28.71
N GLY A 141 -9.18 33.94 -27.94
CA GLY A 141 -9.73 32.67 -28.44
C GLY A 141 -10.88 32.88 -29.42
N ASN A 142 -11.83 33.77 -29.09
CA ASN A 142 -13.01 34.02 -29.92
C ASN A 142 -12.69 34.70 -31.25
N LYS A 143 -11.65 35.54 -31.35
CA LYS A 143 -11.27 36.18 -32.62
C LYS A 143 -10.92 35.17 -33.72
N ARG A 144 -10.23 34.07 -33.41
CA ARG A 144 -9.87 33.04 -34.41
C ARG A 144 -11.10 32.27 -34.92
N PHE A 145 -12.06 32.02 -34.03
CA PHE A 145 -13.34 31.40 -34.38
C PHE A 145 -14.18 32.32 -35.28
N VAL A 146 -14.28 33.60 -34.93
CA VAL A 146 -15.03 34.59 -35.74
C VAL A 146 -14.37 34.78 -37.11
N VAL A 147 -13.04 34.85 -37.19
CA VAL A 147 -12.33 34.95 -38.48
C VAL A 147 -12.53 33.71 -39.34
N SER A 148 -12.47 32.50 -38.79
CA SER A 148 -12.73 31.27 -39.55
C SER A 148 -14.18 31.16 -40.04
N LEU A 149 -15.13 31.69 -39.27
CA LEU A 149 -16.54 31.79 -39.70
C LEU A 149 -16.73 32.79 -40.84
N ILE A 150 -16.05 33.95 -40.80
CA ILE A 150 -16.09 34.94 -41.89
C ILE A 150 -15.52 34.35 -43.18
N ILE A 151 -14.41 33.62 -43.11
CA ILE A 151 -13.80 32.95 -44.28
C ILE A 151 -14.76 31.92 -44.88
N LEU A 152 -15.44 31.12 -44.04
CA LEU A 152 -16.45 30.16 -44.49
C LEU A 152 -17.60 30.85 -45.25
N ILE A 153 -18.14 31.93 -44.68
CA ILE A 153 -19.22 32.70 -45.31
C ILE A 153 -18.75 33.34 -46.62
N ALA A 154 -17.51 33.83 -46.69
CA ALA A 154 -16.95 34.42 -47.90
C ALA A 154 -16.79 33.37 -49.03
N ILE A 155 -16.35 32.16 -48.71
CA ILE A 155 -16.23 31.05 -49.67
C ILE A 155 -17.61 30.65 -50.23
N ILE A 156 -18.61 30.54 -49.35
CA ILE A 156 -19.99 30.22 -49.74
C ILE A 156 -20.59 31.35 -50.58
N GLY A 157 -20.41 32.60 -50.17
CA GLY A 157 -20.87 33.78 -50.89
C GLY A 157 -20.26 33.92 -52.28
N TYR A 158 -18.95 33.68 -52.41
CA TYR A 158 -18.26 33.65 -53.71
C TYR A 158 -18.82 32.56 -54.63
N ALA A 159 -19.08 31.36 -54.11
CA ALA A 159 -19.64 30.27 -54.89
C ALA A 159 -21.05 30.59 -55.44
N ILE A 160 -21.88 31.31 -54.68
CA ILE A 160 -23.20 31.78 -55.11
C ILE A 160 -23.07 32.82 -56.24
N ILE A 161 -22.17 33.80 -56.10
CA ILE A 161 -21.96 34.84 -57.12
C ILE A 161 -21.38 34.23 -58.41
N ALA A 162 -20.37 33.37 -58.30
CA ALA A 162 -19.69 32.76 -59.45
C ALA A 162 -20.62 31.86 -60.29
N THR A 163 -21.68 31.31 -59.68
CA THR A 163 -22.68 30.48 -60.37
C THR A 163 -23.96 31.20 -60.74
N SER A 164 -24.08 32.51 -60.43
CA SER A 164 -25.26 33.30 -60.76
C SER A 164 -25.55 33.39 -62.26
N SER A 165 -24.53 33.21 -63.12
CA SER A 165 -24.69 33.17 -64.58
C SER A 165 -24.95 31.77 -65.16
N ARG A 166 -24.84 30.70 -64.35
CA ARG A 166 -25.03 29.30 -64.75
C ARG A 166 -25.71 28.51 -63.62
N PRO A 167 -27.05 28.64 -63.48
CA PRO A 167 -27.80 28.06 -62.36
C PRO A 167 -27.73 26.52 -62.31
N ASP A 168 -27.49 25.86 -63.46
CA ASP A 168 -27.42 24.40 -63.54
C ASP A 168 -26.24 23.79 -62.76
N LEU A 169 -25.14 24.55 -62.59
CA LEU A 169 -23.97 24.11 -61.82
C LEU A 169 -24.00 24.52 -60.35
N GLN A 170 -24.99 25.31 -59.94
CA GLN A 170 -25.06 25.91 -58.60
C GLN A 170 -25.08 24.86 -57.45
N PRO A 171 -25.84 23.74 -57.53
CA PRO A 171 -25.90 22.78 -56.42
C PRO A 171 -24.56 22.09 -56.15
N GLN A 172 -23.86 21.68 -57.21
CA GLN A 172 -22.58 20.96 -57.11
C GLN A 172 -21.43 21.87 -56.64
N THR A 173 -21.39 23.13 -57.10
CA THR A 173 -20.38 24.09 -56.65
C THR A 173 -20.60 24.55 -55.21
N LEU A 174 -21.86 24.69 -54.77
CA LEU A 174 -22.18 25.05 -53.38
C LEU A 174 -21.77 23.93 -52.43
N LEU A 175 -22.02 22.67 -52.79
CA LEU A 175 -21.66 21.51 -51.99
C LEU A 175 -20.13 21.37 -51.87
N MET A 176 -19.40 21.56 -52.98
CA MET A 176 -17.94 21.58 -52.97
C MET A 176 -17.39 22.73 -52.09
N ALA A 177 -17.95 23.93 -52.22
CA ALA A 177 -17.55 25.09 -51.42
C ALA A 177 -17.83 24.89 -49.92
N MET A 178 -18.94 24.23 -49.58
CA MET A 178 -19.26 23.90 -48.19
C MET A 178 -18.28 22.86 -47.62
N PHE A 179 -17.89 21.86 -48.42
CA PHE A 179 -16.92 20.84 -48.00
C PHE A 179 -15.52 21.44 -47.80
N VAL A 180 -15.05 22.24 -48.75
CA VAL A 180 -13.75 22.95 -48.66
C VAL A 180 -13.76 23.95 -47.50
N GLY A 181 -14.83 24.73 -47.36
CA GLY A 181 -14.99 25.68 -46.28
C GLY A 181 -15.02 25.01 -44.91
N PHE A 182 -15.74 23.89 -44.77
CA PHE A 182 -15.78 23.10 -43.54
C PHE A 182 -14.42 22.47 -43.23
N PHE A 183 -13.72 21.96 -44.25
CA PHE A 183 -12.37 21.40 -44.08
C PHE A 183 -11.36 22.46 -43.62
N ILE A 184 -11.37 23.65 -44.22
CA ILE A 184 -10.52 24.78 -43.80
C ILE A 184 -10.88 25.24 -42.38
N PHE A 185 -12.18 25.39 -42.09
CA PHE A 185 -12.67 25.72 -40.75
C PHE A 185 -12.21 24.69 -39.71
N PHE A 186 -12.31 23.40 -40.04
CA PHE A 186 -11.88 22.31 -39.16
C PHE A 186 -10.36 22.33 -38.96
N MET A 187 -9.56 22.47 -40.02
CA MET A 187 -8.09 22.59 -39.96
C MET A 187 -7.64 23.78 -39.10
N LEU A 188 -8.20 24.97 -39.33
CA LEU A 188 -7.84 26.18 -38.58
C LEU A 188 -8.24 26.09 -37.10
N ASN A 189 -9.29 25.33 -36.78
CA ASN A 189 -9.78 25.12 -35.42
C ASN A 189 -9.28 23.82 -34.76
N GLN A 190 -8.49 22.98 -35.46
CA GLN A 190 -7.95 21.71 -34.95
C GLN A 190 -6.83 21.94 -33.92
N SER A 191 -6.14 23.09 -34.00
CA SER A 191 -5.10 23.48 -33.03
C SER A 191 -5.72 24.05 -31.74
N ARG A 192 -6.47 23.20 -31.03
CA ARG A 192 -6.97 23.44 -29.66
C ARG A 192 -5.94 23.11 -28.58
N SER A 193 -4.65 23.27 -28.86
CA SER A 193 -3.69 23.40 -27.75
C SER A 193 -4.03 24.71 -27.08
N ARG A 194 -4.84 24.67 -26.01
CA ARG A 194 -5.10 25.81 -25.14
C ARG A 194 -3.71 26.32 -24.77
N PRO A 195 -3.25 27.49 -25.27
CA PRO A 195 -2.17 28.15 -24.57
C PRO A 195 -2.79 28.37 -23.19
N GLU A 196 -2.24 27.74 -22.15
CA GLU A 196 -2.64 28.06 -20.79
C GLU A 196 -2.56 29.57 -20.70
N ALA A 197 -3.72 30.21 -20.62
CA ALA A 197 -3.75 31.64 -20.53
C ALA A 197 -3.02 31.94 -19.24
N LEU A 198 -1.84 32.56 -19.37
CA LEU A 198 -0.94 32.94 -18.30
C LEU A 198 -1.59 34.08 -17.50
N ILE A 199 -2.70 33.75 -16.85
CA ILE A 199 -3.54 34.66 -16.08
C ILE A 199 -2.93 34.72 -14.69
N PRO A 200 -2.70 35.94 -14.13
CA PRO A 200 -2.25 36.09 -12.76
C PRO A 200 -3.19 35.43 -11.77
N LYS A 201 -2.63 34.82 -10.73
CA LYS A 201 -3.40 34.30 -9.59
C LYS A 201 -3.40 35.35 -8.47
N LEU A 202 -4.58 35.71 -7.97
CA LEU A 202 -4.72 36.53 -6.76
C LEU A 202 -4.39 35.65 -5.55
N LEU A 203 -3.34 36.01 -4.79
CA LEU A 203 -2.87 35.29 -3.60
C LEU A 203 -3.47 35.84 -2.32
N VAL A 204 -3.53 37.17 -2.19
CA VAL A 204 -4.13 37.87 -1.04
C VAL A 204 -5.08 38.91 -1.58
N ASP A 205 -6.34 38.83 -1.17
CA ASP A 205 -7.41 39.77 -1.52
C ASP A 205 -7.80 40.56 -0.26
N ASN A 206 -7.62 41.88 -0.32
CA ASN A 206 -7.98 42.79 0.76
C ASN A 206 -9.14 43.73 0.35
N SER A 207 -9.88 43.44 -0.72
CA SER A 207 -10.90 44.35 -1.27
C SER A 207 -12.00 44.76 -0.30
N ASN A 208 -12.37 43.86 0.63
CA ASN A 208 -13.47 44.05 1.57
C ASN A 208 -13.00 44.43 2.98
N SER A 209 -11.70 44.52 3.20
CA SER A 209 -11.11 44.75 4.52
C SER A 209 -11.02 46.24 4.81
N LYS A 210 -11.66 46.70 5.89
CA LYS A 210 -11.60 48.11 6.36
C LYS A 210 -10.50 48.35 7.41
N ARG A 211 -9.86 47.27 7.87
CA ARG A 211 -8.85 47.24 8.95
C ARG A 211 -7.76 46.24 8.56
N ALA A 212 -6.60 46.34 9.21
CA ALA A 212 -5.53 45.37 9.01
C ALA A 212 -6.00 43.96 9.42
N PRO A 213 -5.64 42.91 8.65
CA PRO A 213 -6.06 41.55 8.95
C PRO A 213 -5.36 41.03 10.21
N PHE A 214 -6.13 40.36 11.06
CA PHE A 214 -5.60 39.53 12.15
C PHE A 214 -5.63 38.07 11.70
N ASN A 215 -4.45 37.49 11.44
CA ASN A 215 -4.30 36.09 11.06
C ASN A 215 -3.71 35.30 12.23
N ASP A 216 -4.53 34.49 12.89
CA ASP A 216 -4.05 33.60 13.93
C ASP A 216 -3.35 32.39 13.30
N ALA A 217 -2.02 32.34 13.42
CA ALA A 217 -1.20 31.25 12.91
C ALA A 217 -0.79 30.23 14.00
N THR A 218 -1.44 30.25 15.17
CA THR A 218 -1.13 29.32 16.27
C THR A 218 -1.26 27.86 15.83
N GLY A 219 -0.18 27.09 15.97
CA GLY A 219 -0.14 25.68 15.58
C GLY A 219 -0.07 25.43 14.06
N SER A 220 0.07 26.48 13.23
CA SER A 220 0.21 26.34 11.79
C SER A 220 1.53 25.63 11.41
N HIS A 221 1.46 24.74 10.42
CA HIS A 221 2.63 24.09 9.85
C HIS A 221 3.39 25.02 8.90
N ALA A 222 4.65 24.69 8.58
CA ALA A 222 5.53 25.52 7.77
C ALA A 222 4.90 26.01 6.46
N GLY A 223 4.21 25.14 5.72
CA GLY A 223 3.55 25.52 4.46
C GLY A 223 2.36 26.48 4.64
N ALA A 224 1.61 26.35 5.74
CA ALA A 224 0.52 27.27 6.05
C ALA A 224 1.02 28.64 6.54
N LEU A 225 2.15 28.68 7.25
CA LEU A 225 2.74 29.90 7.79
C LEU A 225 3.59 30.67 6.78
N LEU A 226 4.42 29.96 6.00
CA LEU A 226 5.43 30.54 5.11
C LEU A 226 5.02 30.51 3.63
N GLY A 227 3.90 29.86 3.31
CA GLY A 227 3.47 29.59 1.95
C GLY A 227 3.98 28.24 1.43
N ASP A 228 3.22 27.61 0.56
CA ASP A 228 3.54 26.31 -0.05
C ASP A 228 3.19 26.30 -1.54
N VAL A 229 3.93 25.50 -2.31
CA VAL A 229 3.66 25.25 -3.73
C VAL A 229 3.02 23.87 -3.82
N ARG A 230 1.69 23.83 -3.99
CA ARG A 230 0.93 22.59 -4.07
C ARG A 230 1.48 21.72 -5.22
N HIS A 231 1.82 20.47 -4.92
CA HIS A 231 2.15 19.48 -5.93
C HIS A 231 0.99 19.30 -6.92
N ASP A 232 1.31 19.05 -8.18
CA ASP A 232 0.32 18.82 -9.23
C ASP A 232 -0.53 17.58 -8.89
N PRO A 233 -1.83 17.75 -8.60
CA PRO A 233 -2.69 16.65 -8.15
C PRO A 233 -3.03 15.66 -9.27
N PHE A 234 -2.66 15.94 -10.52
CA PHE A 234 -2.96 15.06 -11.66
C PHE A 234 -1.85 14.06 -11.96
N GLN A 235 -0.66 14.20 -11.37
CA GLN A 235 0.40 13.19 -11.44
C GLN A 235 0.08 12.01 -10.53
N SER A 236 -0.55 10.97 -11.09
CA SER A 236 -1.11 9.85 -10.31
C SER A 236 -0.64 8.46 -10.78
N PHE A 237 -0.76 7.50 -9.86
CA PHE A 237 -0.54 6.07 -10.09
C PHE A 237 -1.84 5.34 -10.42
N PHE A 238 -1.76 4.22 -11.11
CA PHE A 238 -2.90 3.34 -11.33
C PHE A 238 -3.32 2.62 -10.04
N TYR A 239 -4.62 2.40 -9.85
CA TYR A 239 -5.19 1.94 -8.59
C TYR A 239 -4.75 0.53 -8.14
N THR A 240 -4.20 -0.29 -9.06
CA THR A 240 -3.69 -1.63 -8.74
C THR A 240 -2.25 -1.62 -8.22
N ASN A 241 -1.54 -0.50 -8.29
CA ASN A 241 -0.20 -0.40 -7.74
C ASN A 241 -0.22 -0.64 -6.22
N ASN A 242 0.84 -1.25 -5.68
CA ASN A 242 0.98 -1.51 -4.25
C ASN A 242 1.90 -0.49 -3.60
N LEU A 243 1.54 -0.10 -2.37
CA LEU A 243 2.26 0.88 -1.57
C LEU A 243 2.67 0.27 -0.23
N LEU A 244 3.91 0.49 0.17
CA LEU A 244 4.40 0.14 1.51
C LEU A 244 4.03 1.25 2.49
N LEU A 245 3.09 0.95 3.38
CA LEU A 245 2.55 1.85 4.37
C LEU A 245 3.11 1.55 5.74
N LYS A 246 3.28 2.57 6.58
CA LYS A 246 3.47 2.39 8.02
C LYS A 246 2.27 2.88 8.78
N TYR A 247 1.50 1.93 9.31
CA TYR A 247 0.41 2.20 10.25
C TYR A 247 0.94 1.89 11.65
N SER A 248 1.25 2.92 12.46
CA SER A 248 1.94 2.71 13.75
C SER A 248 3.28 1.96 13.58
N ASN A 249 3.56 0.92 14.39
CA ASN A 249 4.77 0.06 14.32
C ASN A 249 4.56 -1.17 13.41
N LYS A 250 3.82 -1.02 12.31
CA LYS A 250 3.68 -2.08 11.30
C LYS A 250 3.86 -1.51 9.90
N SER A 251 4.65 -2.20 9.09
CA SER A 251 4.75 -1.99 7.66
C SER A 251 3.75 -2.92 6.96
N LEU A 252 2.91 -2.39 6.08
CA LEU A 252 1.85 -3.11 5.37
C LEU A 252 1.94 -2.78 3.88
N TYR A 253 1.90 -3.79 3.02
CA TYR A 253 1.67 -3.60 1.59
C TYR A 253 0.16 -3.57 1.34
N LYS A 254 -0.33 -2.51 0.70
CA LYS A 254 -1.73 -2.40 0.26
C LYS A 254 -1.79 -1.87 -1.16
N SER A 255 -2.81 -2.28 -1.91
CA SER A 255 -3.09 -1.64 -3.19
C SER A 255 -3.61 -0.21 -2.97
N PHE A 256 -3.40 0.67 -3.97
CA PHE A 256 -3.93 2.03 -3.92
C PHE A 256 -5.45 2.02 -3.77
N SER A 257 -6.19 1.17 -4.50
CA SER A 257 -7.65 1.02 -4.33
C SER A 257 -8.02 0.68 -2.89
N GLU A 258 -7.42 -0.34 -2.27
CA GLU A 258 -7.82 -0.77 -0.93
C GLU A 258 -7.55 0.32 0.13
N LEU A 259 -6.50 1.12 -0.06
CA LEU A 259 -6.17 2.23 0.82
C LEU A 259 -7.09 3.45 0.59
N VAL A 260 -7.17 3.90 -0.67
CA VAL A 260 -7.87 5.11 -1.08
C VAL A 260 -9.36 4.93 -0.86
N ASP A 261 -9.96 3.84 -1.34
CA ASP A 261 -11.39 3.62 -1.22
C ASP A 261 -11.82 3.56 0.26
N LYS A 262 -11.02 2.93 1.13
CA LYS A 262 -11.28 2.90 2.57
C LYS A 262 -11.26 4.29 3.22
N LEU A 263 -10.31 5.15 2.83
CA LEU A 263 -10.21 6.52 3.35
C LEU A 263 -11.36 7.42 2.89
N PHE A 264 -11.99 7.09 1.75
CA PHE A 264 -13.11 7.82 1.16
C PHE A 264 -14.50 7.29 1.59
N ILE A 265 -14.58 6.10 2.19
CA ILE A 265 -15.84 5.52 2.73
C ILE A 265 -16.26 6.19 4.06
N GLU A 266 -15.35 6.82 4.81
CA GLU A 266 -15.70 7.57 6.03
C GLU A 266 -16.38 8.91 5.67
N GLU A 267 -17.70 9.00 5.88
CA GLU A 267 -18.49 10.21 5.63
C GLU A 267 -17.94 11.43 6.41
N GLY A 268 -17.85 12.59 5.73
CA GLY A 268 -17.50 13.89 6.35
C GLY A 268 -16.05 14.37 6.18
N ARG A 269 -15.19 13.64 5.47
CA ARG A 269 -13.76 13.99 5.29
C ARG A 269 -13.36 14.53 3.91
N ILE A 270 -14.25 14.53 2.94
CA ILE A 270 -13.96 15.01 1.59
C ILE A 270 -13.94 16.55 1.62
N VAL A 271 -12.78 17.14 1.34
CA VAL A 271 -12.56 18.60 1.48
C VAL A 271 -12.75 19.33 0.15
N GLU A 272 -12.48 18.68 -0.98
CA GLU A 272 -12.50 19.30 -2.30
C GLU A 272 -13.13 18.36 -3.33
N LYS A 273 -14.13 18.85 -4.08
CA LYS A 273 -14.76 18.14 -5.21
C LYS A 273 -14.77 19.04 -6.43
N ASP A 274 -14.10 18.62 -7.51
CA ASP A 274 -14.26 19.25 -8.83
C ASP A 274 -15.14 18.37 -9.73
N LYS A 275 -16.33 18.86 -10.03
CA LYS A 275 -17.34 18.16 -10.84
C LYS A 275 -16.90 17.92 -12.29
N LYS A 276 -15.92 18.65 -12.83
CA LYS A 276 -15.52 18.52 -14.25
C LYS A 276 -14.63 17.32 -14.55
N ARG A 277 -13.85 16.85 -13.57
CA ARG A 277 -12.88 15.74 -13.74
C ARG A 277 -13.11 14.60 -12.74
N ASN A 278 -14.25 14.62 -12.06
CA ASN A 278 -14.56 13.71 -10.95
C ASN A 278 -13.41 13.61 -9.94
N TYR A 279 -12.76 14.74 -9.65
CA TYR A 279 -11.64 14.81 -8.72
C TYR A 279 -12.15 14.93 -7.30
N GLU A 280 -11.59 14.11 -6.42
CA GLU A 280 -11.89 14.13 -5.00
C GLU A 280 -10.60 14.06 -4.17
N ALA A 281 -10.56 14.83 -3.08
CA ALA A 281 -9.43 14.87 -2.15
C ALA A 281 -9.85 14.75 -0.68
N VAL A 282 -9.06 14.01 0.08
CA VAL A 282 -9.20 13.86 1.54
C VAL A 282 -7.91 14.34 2.20
N ILE A 283 -8.03 15.28 3.15
CA ILE A 283 -6.92 15.76 3.97
C ILE A 283 -6.77 14.83 5.17
N LEU A 284 -5.55 14.38 5.45
CA LEU A 284 -5.24 13.47 6.56
C LEU A 284 -4.71 14.23 7.77
N LYS A 285 -4.97 13.71 8.98
CA LYS A 285 -4.37 14.21 10.21
C LYS A 285 -2.90 13.80 10.31
N ARG A 286 -2.08 14.61 10.97
CA ARG A 286 -0.64 14.32 11.14
C ARG A 286 -0.42 12.97 11.81
N GLY A 287 0.32 12.08 11.16
CA GLY A 287 0.66 10.74 11.66
C GLY A 287 -0.40 9.67 11.40
N GLU A 288 -1.52 10.02 10.76
CA GLU A 288 -2.58 9.08 10.37
C GLU A 288 -2.11 8.08 9.31
N LEU A 289 -1.32 8.56 8.35
CA LEU A 289 -0.70 7.74 7.31
C LEU A 289 0.74 8.17 7.10
N LYS A 290 1.64 7.19 7.04
CA LYS A 290 3.04 7.40 6.68
C LYS A 290 3.46 6.47 5.55
N VAL A 291 4.24 7.01 4.63
CA VAL A 291 4.79 6.28 3.47
C VAL A 291 6.31 6.31 3.52
N LEU A 292 6.95 5.29 2.96
CA LEU A 292 8.40 5.25 2.84
C LEU A 292 8.82 6.20 1.71
N SER A 293 9.69 7.16 2.01
CA SER A 293 10.22 8.14 1.05
C SER A 293 11.72 8.30 1.24
N ASP A 294 12.39 8.73 0.17
CA ASP A 294 13.72 9.31 0.29
C ASP A 294 13.62 10.69 0.96
N ASN A 295 14.56 10.98 1.85
CA ASN A 295 14.74 12.27 2.50
C ASN A 295 16.23 12.60 2.49
N ASN A 296 16.68 13.32 1.46
CA ASN A 296 18.07 13.67 1.22
C ASN A 296 19.02 12.46 1.20
N GLY A 297 18.66 11.39 0.48
CA GLY A 297 19.46 10.17 0.34
C GLY A 297 19.31 9.15 1.48
N LYS A 298 18.44 9.41 2.46
CA LYS A 298 18.12 8.49 3.56
C LYS A 298 16.64 8.12 3.56
N LEU A 299 16.37 6.81 3.50
CA LEU A 299 15.01 6.28 3.59
C LEU A 299 14.39 6.58 4.95
N SER A 300 13.24 7.26 4.94
CA SER A 300 12.48 7.58 6.14
C SER A 300 10.98 7.57 5.88
N PHE A 301 10.20 7.35 6.95
CA PHE A 301 8.74 7.42 6.86
C PHE A 301 8.27 8.86 6.98
N VAL A 302 7.64 9.37 5.92
CA VAL A 302 7.10 10.73 5.85
C VAL A 302 5.58 10.71 6.02
N ASN A 303 5.03 11.76 6.63
CA ASN A 303 3.57 11.87 6.80
C ASN A 303 2.92 12.18 5.45
N VAL A 304 1.83 11.49 5.15
CA VAL A 304 0.96 11.83 4.00
C VAL A 304 0.03 12.96 4.43
N LEU A 305 0.00 14.04 3.64
CA LEU A 305 -0.81 15.23 3.92
C LEU A 305 -2.23 15.09 3.37
N SER A 306 -2.36 14.53 2.17
CA SER A 306 -3.63 14.33 1.49
C SER A 306 -3.58 13.11 0.57
N VAL A 307 -4.76 12.56 0.29
CA VAL A 307 -4.96 11.49 -0.69
C VAL A 307 -5.96 11.98 -1.72
N ASN A 308 -5.63 11.78 -2.99
CA ASN A 308 -6.38 12.31 -4.13
C ASN A 308 -6.77 11.18 -5.08
N ARG A 309 -7.94 11.27 -5.71
CA ARG A 309 -8.35 10.43 -6.83
C ARG A 309 -9.10 11.24 -7.88
N TYR A 310 -9.01 10.82 -9.14
CA TYR A 310 -9.76 11.41 -10.24
C TYR A 310 -9.90 10.41 -11.39
N ASP A 311 -10.87 10.65 -12.27
CA ASP A 311 -11.05 9.84 -13.47
C ASP A 311 -10.07 10.31 -14.56
N TYR A 312 -9.12 9.44 -14.89
CA TYR A 312 -8.14 9.68 -15.94
C TYR A 312 -8.61 9.06 -17.26
N ASP A 313 -8.69 9.89 -18.30
CA ASP A 313 -8.99 9.49 -19.67
C ASP A 313 -7.74 9.70 -20.54
N GLY A 314 -6.99 8.62 -20.79
CA GLY A 314 -5.75 8.64 -21.53
C GLY A 314 -4.94 7.35 -21.40
N ASN A 315 -3.79 7.30 -22.09
CA ASN A 315 -2.87 6.17 -21.98
C ASN A 315 -2.02 6.26 -20.71
N LEU A 316 -1.89 5.15 -20.00
CA LEU A 316 -0.98 4.99 -18.86
C LEU A 316 0.31 4.32 -19.32
N ILE A 317 1.39 4.59 -18.58
CA ILE A 317 2.71 4.00 -18.83
C ILE A 317 2.99 2.95 -17.77
N LYS A 318 3.25 1.72 -18.21
CA LYS A 318 3.74 0.63 -17.37
C LYS A 318 5.24 0.49 -17.55
N ILE A 319 5.99 0.78 -16.50
CA ILE A 319 7.44 0.57 -16.44
C ILE A 319 7.69 -0.73 -15.70
N THR A 320 8.52 -1.60 -16.25
CA THR A 320 8.89 -2.88 -15.65
C THR A 320 10.41 -2.98 -15.63
N THR A 321 11.00 -3.24 -14.46
CA THR A 321 12.44 -3.43 -14.29
C THR A 321 12.86 -4.86 -14.65
N GLU A 322 14.14 -5.07 -14.92
CA GLU A 322 14.72 -6.40 -15.16
C GLU A 322 14.45 -7.38 -14.01
N CYS A 323 14.40 -6.88 -12.77
CA CYS A 323 14.06 -7.67 -11.59
C CYS A 323 12.54 -7.91 -11.41
N GLY A 324 11.73 -7.68 -12.44
CA GLY A 324 10.30 -7.98 -12.47
C GLY A 324 9.41 -7.02 -11.69
N LYS A 325 9.95 -5.92 -11.13
CA LYS A 325 9.14 -4.91 -10.45
C LYS A 325 8.45 -4.04 -11.50
N SER A 326 7.15 -3.82 -11.36
CA SER A 326 6.42 -2.95 -12.29
C SER A 326 5.65 -1.85 -11.57
N ILE A 327 5.60 -0.68 -12.19
CA ILE A 327 4.80 0.47 -11.76
C ILE A 327 3.99 0.99 -12.94
N ILE A 328 2.70 1.25 -12.72
CA ILE A 328 1.80 1.83 -13.74
C ILE A 328 1.44 3.26 -13.32
N THR A 329 1.68 4.24 -14.18
CA THR A 329 1.53 5.65 -13.84
C THR A 329 1.13 6.50 -15.05
N THR A 330 0.73 7.74 -14.78
CA THR A 330 0.46 8.77 -15.80
C THR A 330 1.75 9.19 -16.53
N PRO A 331 1.70 9.52 -17.85
CA PRO A 331 2.89 9.82 -18.65
C PRO A 331 3.81 10.90 -18.08
N GLU A 332 3.23 11.92 -17.47
CA GLU A 332 3.90 13.07 -16.87
C GLU A 332 4.47 12.80 -15.47
N HIS A 333 4.11 11.68 -14.84
CA HIS A 333 4.53 11.36 -13.48
C HIS A 333 6.04 11.20 -13.40
N LYS A 334 6.68 11.90 -12.45
CA LYS A 334 8.14 11.87 -12.31
C LYS A 334 8.61 10.68 -11.50
N ILE A 335 9.59 9.94 -12.03
CA ILE A 335 10.21 8.78 -11.40
C ILE A 335 11.69 9.07 -11.17
N ALA A 336 12.20 8.62 -10.02
CA ALA A 336 13.59 8.79 -9.64
C ALA A 336 14.49 7.78 -10.35
N ILE A 337 15.54 8.30 -11.01
CA ILE A 337 16.62 7.54 -11.62
C ILE A 337 17.95 7.90 -10.95
N ILE A 338 18.90 6.97 -11.02
CA ILE A 338 20.28 7.15 -10.58
C ILE A 338 21.09 7.55 -11.81
N ASP A 339 21.56 8.80 -11.81
CA ASP A 339 22.49 9.35 -12.80
C ASP A 339 23.92 9.23 -12.26
N GLU A 340 24.80 8.56 -13.00
CA GLU A 340 26.17 8.26 -12.56
C GLU A 340 27.02 9.53 -12.32
N ASN A 341 26.63 10.66 -12.92
CA ASN A 341 27.37 11.92 -12.81
C ASN A 341 26.69 12.96 -11.90
N GLN A 342 25.38 12.85 -11.65
CA GLN A 342 24.58 13.89 -10.97
C GLN A 342 23.75 13.39 -9.76
N GLY A 343 23.81 12.10 -9.42
CA GLY A 343 23.06 11.52 -8.30
C GLY A 343 21.60 11.22 -8.66
N ILE A 344 20.66 11.48 -7.74
CA ILE A 344 19.23 11.18 -7.98
C ILE A 344 18.61 12.26 -8.86
N LYS A 345 18.03 11.85 -9.99
CA LYS A 345 17.34 12.71 -10.95
C LYS A 345 15.91 12.24 -11.15
N TYR A 346 14.97 13.18 -11.33
CA TYR A 346 13.56 12.87 -11.57
C TYR A 346 13.20 13.14 -13.03
N ILE A 347 12.80 12.11 -13.76
CA ILE A 347 12.37 12.19 -15.16
C ILE A 347 10.92 11.73 -15.30
N LYS A 348 10.19 12.23 -16.31
CA LYS A 348 8.80 11.81 -16.53
C LYS A 348 8.76 10.34 -16.97
N ALA A 349 7.68 9.64 -16.63
CA ALA A 349 7.49 8.24 -17.00
C ALA A 349 7.59 8.01 -18.53
N ILE A 350 7.14 8.97 -19.34
CA ILE A 350 7.22 8.91 -20.80
C ILE A 350 8.65 9.03 -21.35
N ASP A 351 9.55 9.64 -20.59
CA ASP A 351 10.93 9.89 -20.98
C ASP A 351 11.87 8.77 -20.47
N ILE A 352 11.33 7.73 -19.81
CA ILE A 352 12.12 6.59 -19.32
C ILE A 352 12.47 5.64 -20.46
N THR A 353 13.74 5.31 -20.55
CA THR A 353 14.33 4.39 -21.51
C THR A 353 14.91 3.16 -20.80
N MET A 354 15.22 2.10 -21.54
CA MET A 354 15.76 0.85 -20.99
C MET A 354 17.11 1.04 -20.27
N ASP A 355 17.87 2.06 -20.64
CA ASP A 355 19.20 2.33 -20.07
C ASP A 355 19.14 3.06 -18.70
N ASN A 356 17.95 3.49 -18.26
CA ASN A 356 17.82 4.24 -17.02
C ASN A 356 17.79 3.32 -15.78
N LYS A 357 18.75 3.50 -14.86
CA LYS A 357 18.77 2.84 -13.55
C LYS A 357 17.75 3.46 -12.60
N LEU A 358 16.66 2.78 -12.31
CA LEU A 358 15.64 3.27 -11.36
C LEU A 358 16.12 3.13 -9.91
N LEU A 359 15.79 4.13 -9.08
CA LEU A 359 16.03 4.04 -7.64
C LEU A 359 15.04 3.04 -7.00
N SER A 360 15.55 2.00 -6.34
CA SER A 360 14.75 0.95 -5.68
C SER A 360 15.37 0.56 -4.34
N THR A 361 14.53 0.25 -3.34
CA THR A 361 14.97 -0.29 -2.03
C THR A 361 14.86 -1.81 -1.99
N ASP A 362 15.68 -2.45 -1.15
CA ASP A 362 15.50 -3.87 -0.82
C ASP A 362 14.25 -4.06 0.02
N SER A 363 13.30 -4.84 -0.48
CA SER A 363 12.08 -5.18 0.25
C SER A 363 12.43 -6.21 1.33
N VAL A 364 12.51 -5.75 2.58
CA VAL A 364 12.64 -6.61 3.76
C VAL A 364 11.41 -7.51 3.85
N ILE A 365 11.62 -8.83 3.83
CA ILE A 365 10.60 -9.87 3.98
C ILE A 365 10.23 -10.05 5.46
N LEU A 366 11.24 -10.07 6.33
CA LEU A 366 11.08 -10.36 7.75
C LEU A 366 12.09 -9.57 8.57
N ASP A 367 11.62 -8.93 9.64
CA ASP A 367 12.48 -8.18 10.57
C ASP A 367 12.42 -8.71 12.01
N GLU A 368 13.16 -8.05 12.90
CA GLU A 368 13.21 -8.43 14.31
C GLU A 368 11.85 -8.29 15.02
N GLU A 369 11.05 -7.30 14.64
CA GLU A 369 9.75 -7.06 15.26
C GLU A 369 8.77 -8.18 14.93
N ASP A 370 8.83 -8.71 13.71
CA ASP A 370 8.00 -9.82 13.28
C ASP A 370 8.28 -11.08 14.10
N ILE A 371 9.54 -11.39 14.37
CA ILE A 371 9.94 -12.46 15.30
C ILE A 371 9.39 -12.19 16.70
N ILE A 372 9.55 -10.97 17.23
CA ILE A 372 9.07 -10.61 18.57
C ILE A 372 7.54 -10.76 18.66
N LYS A 373 6.80 -10.38 17.62
CA LYS A 373 5.33 -10.47 17.55
C LYS A 373 4.82 -11.91 17.67
N THR A 374 5.63 -12.92 17.34
CA THR A 374 5.25 -14.34 17.54
C THR A 374 5.10 -14.73 19.02
N TYR A 375 5.70 -13.97 19.95
CA TYR A 375 5.67 -14.30 21.38
C TYR A 375 4.42 -13.75 22.09
N PRO A 376 4.01 -14.31 23.23
CA PRO A 376 2.95 -13.72 24.05
C PRO A 376 3.24 -12.27 24.45
N LYS A 377 2.18 -11.45 24.62
CA LYS A 377 2.29 -10.00 24.91
C LYS A 377 3.22 -9.65 26.07
N LYS A 378 3.30 -10.50 27.10
CA LYS A 378 4.24 -10.34 28.24
C LYS A 378 5.71 -10.31 27.77
N HIS A 379 6.10 -11.24 26.90
CA HIS A 379 7.46 -11.33 26.39
C HIS A 379 7.75 -10.25 25.33
N GLN A 380 6.76 -9.86 24.53
CA GLN A 380 6.89 -8.71 23.62
C GLN A 380 7.26 -7.43 24.38
N LYS A 381 6.51 -7.11 25.45
CA LYS A 381 6.78 -5.93 26.30
C LYS A 381 8.20 -5.96 26.88
N GLN A 382 8.68 -7.12 27.32
CA GLN A 382 10.05 -7.27 27.83
C GLN A 382 11.11 -7.03 26.75
N ALA A 383 10.89 -7.52 25.53
CA ALA A 383 11.80 -7.32 24.41
C ALA A 383 11.88 -5.84 24.00
N PHE A 384 10.74 -5.15 23.86
CA PHE A 384 10.71 -3.71 23.54
C PHE A 384 11.34 -2.85 24.63
N LEU A 385 11.13 -3.20 25.91
CA LEU A 385 11.78 -2.51 27.01
C LEU A 385 13.31 -2.70 26.99
N TYR A 386 13.79 -3.89 26.63
CA TYR A 386 15.22 -4.14 26.45
C TYR A 386 15.80 -3.35 25.26
N LYS A 387 15.07 -3.25 24.14
CA LYS A 387 15.48 -2.39 23.01
C LYS A 387 15.61 -0.92 23.43
N ARG A 388 14.61 -0.39 24.15
CA ARG A 388 14.68 0.96 24.72
C ARG A 388 15.85 1.15 25.67
N TYR A 389 16.21 0.11 26.44
CA TYR A 389 17.42 0.13 27.26
C TYR A 389 18.69 0.28 26.41
N LEU A 390 18.81 -0.43 25.29
CA LEU A 390 19.94 -0.30 24.37
C LEU A 390 19.98 1.10 23.74
N GLU A 391 18.85 1.64 23.29
CA GLU A 391 18.74 2.99 22.72
C GLU A 391 19.25 4.06 23.70
N VAL A 392 18.83 4.00 24.97
CA VAL A 392 19.29 4.95 26.01
C VAL A 392 20.77 4.76 26.31
N LYS A 393 21.27 3.51 26.29
CA LYS A 393 22.69 3.23 26.51
C LYS A 393 23.56 3.73 25.35
N GLU A 394 23.06 3.69 24.12
CA GLU A 394 23.71 4.21 22.93
C GLU A 394 23.74 5.75 22.93
N GLN A 395 22.63 6.40 23.29
CA GLN A 395 22.55 7.85 23.44
C GLN A 395 23.41 8.39 24.58
N HIS A 396 23.59 7.60 25.64
CA HIS A 396 24.37 7.97 26.81
C HIS A 396 25.38 6.88 27.19
N PRO A 397 26.52 6.78 26.46
CA PRO A 397 27.52 5.73 26.67
C PRO A 397 28.10 5.70 28.09
N ASP A 398 28.26 6.85 28.74
CA ASP A 398 28.82 6.95 30.10
C ASP A 398 27.84 6.57 31.22
N TRP A 399 26.55 6.41 30.90
CA TRP A 399 25.56 6.09 31.91
C TRP A 399 25.67 4.63 32.35
N GLY A 400 25.91 4.43 33.64
CA GLY A 400 25.78 3.13 34.30
C GLY A 400 24.31 2.69 34.43
N TYR A 401 24.10 1.42 34.74
CA TYR A 401 22.75 0.83 34.77
C TYR A 401 21.77 1.53 35.74
N LYS A 402 22.26 2.14 36.83
CA LYS A 402 21.42 2.87 37.81
C LYS A 402 20.76 4.11 37.22
N LYS A 403 21.52 4.93 36.49
CA LYS A 403 21.00 6.14 35.82
C LYS A 403 19.98 5.75 34.73
N ILE A 404 20.28 4.70 33.96
CA ILE A 404 19.37 4.20 32.93
C ILE A 404 18.09 3.64 33.54
N SER A 405 18.14 2.93 34.67
CA SER A 405 16.94 2.42 35.34
C SER A 405 15.99 3.52 35.80
N LEU A 406 16.53 4.65 36.28
CA LEU A 406 15.74 5.82 36.65
C LEU A 406 15.05 6.43 35.41
N SER A 407 15.80 6.63 34.32
CA SER A 407 15.27 7.15 33.05
C SER A 407 14.16 6.29 32.45
N LEU A 408 14.25 4.96 32.57
CA LEU A 408 13.25 4.02 32.07
C LEU A 408 12.11 3.72 33.06
N SER A 409 12.17 4.27 34.27
CA SER A 409 11.28 3.94 35.40
C SER A 409 11.19 2.41 35.63
N GLN A 410 12.34 1.74 35.65
CA GLN A 410 12.44 0.29 35.84
C GLN A 410 13.26 -0.06 37.09
N LYS A 411 13.07 -1.29 37.60
CA LYS A 411 13.88 -1.80 38.72
C LYS A 411 15.37 -1.84 38.36
N GLU A 412 16.23 -1.32 39.25
CA GLU A 412 17.68 -1.30 39.05
C GLU A 412 18.25 -2.70 38.80
N SER A 413 17.78 -3.70 39.55
CA SER A 413 18.23 -5.10 39.41
C SER A 413 18.05 -5.64 38.00
N LYS A 414 16.95 -5.26 37.32
CA LYS A 414 16.67 -5.67 35.94
C LYS A 414 17.65 -5.03 34.96
N CYS A 415 17.88 -3.73 35.08
CA CYS A 415 18.83 -3.01 34.23
C CYS A 415 20.27 -3.46 34.50
N ARG A 416 20.61 -3.80 35.75
CA ARG A 416 21.90 -4.39 36.13
C ARG A 416 22.16 -5.70 35.38
N TRP A 417 21.17 -6.61 35.33
CA TRP A 417 21.33 -7.86 34.60
C TRP A 417 21.55 -7.62 33.10
N TRP A 418 20.78 -6.73 32.50
CA TRP A 418 20.93 -6.36 31.09
C TRP A 418 22.28 -5.72 30.78
N HIS A 419 22.76 -4.84 31.66
CA HIS A 419 24.07 -4.21 31.53
C HIS A 419 25.21 -5.23 31.52
N ASN A 420 25.08 -6.30 32.31
CA ASN A 420 26.06 -7.38 32.37
C ASN A 420 25.85 -8.44 31.27
N GLY A 421 24.99 -8.20 30.28
CA GLY A 421 24.67 -9.15 29.21
C GLY A 421 23.89 -10.39 29.67
N LYS A 422 23.31 -10.38 30.87
CA LYS A 422 22.58 -11.50 31.48
C LYS A 422 21.06 -11.30 31.41
N HIS A 423 20.31 -12.40 31.56
CA HIS A 423 18.83 -12.40 31.55
C HIS A 423 18.18 -11.67 30.36
N LEU A 424 18.77 -11.82 29.17
CA LEU A 424 18.19 -11.36 27.91
C LEU A 424 16.76 -11.89 27.75
N PRO A 425 15.79 -11.03 27.33
CA PRO A 425 14.45 -11.50 27.02
C PRO A 425 14.47 -12.62 25.98
N ILE A 426 13.62 -13.64 26.14
CA ILE A 426 13.67 -14.84 25.30
C ILE A 426 13.45 -14.54 23.81
N ALA A 427 12.63 -13.54 23.48
CA ALA A 427 12.43 -13.09 22.11
C ALA A 427 13.69 -12.44 21.52
N ILE A 428 14.44 -11.70 22.33
CA ILE A 428 15.72 -11.11 21.92
C ILE A 428 16.78 -12.19 21.70
N LYS A 429 16.81 -13.23 22.55
CA LYS A 429 17.70 -14.38 22.31
C LYS A 429 17.44 -15.06 20.96
N ALA A 430 16.17 -15.24 20.59
CA ALA A 430 15.81 -15.80 19.29
C ALA A 430 16.20 -14.85 18.14
N VAL A 431 15.93 -13.55 18.26
CA VAL A 431 16.36 -12.55 17.27
C VAL A 431 17.88 -12.57 17.08
N ASN A 432 18.66 -12.59 18.15
CA ASN A 432 20.12 -12.61 18.07
C ASN A 432 20.62 -13.88 17.36
N MET A 433 20.08 -15.05 17.70
CA MET A 433 20.40 -16.29 16.99
C MET A 433 20.10 -16.18 15.48
N LEU A 434 18.96 -15.61 15.10
CA LEU A 434 18.60 -15.46 13.68
C LEU A 434 19.48 -14.44 12.96
N LYS A 435 19.87 -13.35 13.63
CA LYS A 435 20.85 -12.37 13.12
C LYS A 435 22.20 -13.02 12.85
N GLU A 436 22.72 -13.82 13.79
CA GLU A 436 23.98 -14.56 13.64
C GLU A 436 23.95 -15.49 12.41
N LYS A 437 22.78 -15.97 12.01
CA LYS A 437 22.59 -16.80 10.81
C LYS A 437 22.33 -16.02 9.52
N GLY A 438 22.34 -14.69 9.58
CA GLY A 438 22.04 -13.80 8.45
C GLY A 438 20.59 -13.88 7.99
N LEU A 439 19.65 -14.19 8.90
CA LEU A 439 18.23 -14.35 8.60
C LEU A 439 17.38 -13.15 9.03
N ILE A 440 17.96 -12.17 9.71
CA ILE A 440 17.27 -10.95 10.15
C ILE A 440 18.21 -9.74 9.96
N PRO A 441 17.82 -8.71 9.17
CA PRO A 441 16.64 -8.69 8.30
C PRO A 441 16.74 -9.75 7.19
N LEU A 442 15.64 -10.45 6.90
CA LEU A 442 15.53 -11.29 5.71
C LEU A 442 15.13 -10.41 4.52
N THR A 443 15.91 -10.43 3.45
CA THR A 443 15.63 -9.67 2.23
C THR A 443 15.45 -10.62 1.03
N LEU A 444 14.95 -10.10 -0.09
CA LEU A 444 14.79 -10.88 -1.33
C LEU A 444 16.11 -11.40 -1.90
N GLN A 445 17.23 -10.77 -1.56
CA GLN A 445 18.56 -11.14 -2.03
C GLN A 445 19.22 -12.24 -1.19
N ASN A 446 18.55 -12.76 -0.15
CA ASN A 446 19.14 -13.76 0.71
C ASN A 446 19.34 -15.08 -0.07
N PRO A 447 20.57 -15.64 -0.14
CA PRO A 447 20.84 -16.85 -0.93
C PRO A 447 20.12 -18.09 -0.40
N LYS A 448 19.66 -18.08 0.86
CA LYS A 448 18.91 -19.19 1.46
C LYS A 448 17.42 -19.16 1.12
N LEU A 449 16.93 -18.11 0.45
CA LEU A 449 15.51 -17.90 0.20
C LEU A 449 14.84 -19.02 -0.61
N PRO A 450 15.48 -19.64 -1.63
CA PRO A 450 14.91 -20.81 -2.32
C PRO A 450 14.68 -22.00 -1.38
N VAL A 451 15.63 -22.29 -0.49
CA VAL A 451 15.51 -23.39 0.50
C VAL A 451 14.43 -23.06 1.53
N ILE A 452 14.35 -21.81 1.99
CA ILE A 452 13.28 -21.33 2.87
C ILE A 452 11.91 -21.49 2.20
N SER A 453 11.81 -21.15 0.91
CA SER A 453 10.60 -21.29 0.09
C SER A 453 10.16 -22.74 -0.04
N ARG A 454 11.11 -23.65 -0.27
CA ARG A 454 10.86 -25.10 -0.31
C ARG A 454 10.30 -25.62 1.00
N VAL A 455 10.96 -25.30 2.12
CA VAL A 455 10.54 -25.73 3.45
C VAL A 455 9.14 -25.20 3.75
N ILE A 456 8.87 -23.90 3.55
CA ILE A 456 7.57 -23.33 3.87
C ILE A 456 6.43 -23.92 3.00
N GLY A 457 6.66 -24.19 1.71
CA GLY A 457 5.67 -24.83 0.84
C GLY A 457 5.24 -26.22 1.33
N SER A 458 6.19 -27.02 1.83
CA SER A 458 5.88 -28.34 2.42
C SER A 458 5.01 -28.24 3.68
N LEU A 459 5.09 -27.12 4.41
CA LEU A 459 4.26 -26.87 5.59
C LEU A 459 2.78 -26.63 5.22
N PHE A 460 2.46 -26.34 3.96
CA PHE A 460 1.06 -26.27 3.50
C PHE A 460 0.49 -27.66 3.14
N GLY A 461 1.33 -28.65 2.82
CA GLY A 461 0.93 -30.03 2.47
C GLY A 461 0.98 -31.01 3.66
N ASP A 462 1.93 -31.93 3.67
CA ASP A 462 2.07 -32.95 4.73
C ASP A 462 2.84 -32.47 5.98
N GLY A 463 3.51 -31.31 5.93
CA GLY A 463 4.27 -30.75 7.05
C GLY A 463 3.45 -29.85 7.98
N GLY A 464 4.09 -29.10 8.87
CA GLY A 464 3.41 -28.05 9.64
C GLY A 464 4.07 -27.70 10.96
N ILE A 465 3.39 -26.87 11.74
CA ILE A 465 3.79 -26.51 13.10
C ILE A 465 2.69 -26.94 14.08
N PHE A 466 3.05 -27.59 15.18
CA PHE A 466 2.07 -27.95 16.21
C PHE A 466 1.49 -26.72 16.93
N THR A 467 0.25 -26.80 17.39
CA THR A 467 -0.48 -25.71 18.05
C THR A 467 0.23 -25.17 19.30
N ASN A 468 0.93 -26.03 20.04
CA ASN A 468 1.73 -25.67 21.22
C ASN A 468 3.15 -25.19 20.86
N LEU A 469 3.44 -25.02 19.57
CA LEU A 469 4.74 -24.67 18.99
C LEU A 469 5.86 -25.64 19.37
N ASN A 470 5.55 -26.89 19.75
CA ASN A 470 6.55 -27.83 20.26
C ASN A 470 7.47 -28.37 19.18
N ALA A 471 7.00 -28.47 17.93
CA ALA A 471 7.84 -28.83 16.80
C ALA A 471 7.30 -28.25 15.49
N ILE A 472 8.24 -28.00 14.57
CA ILE A 472 8.01 -27.98 13.12
C ILE A 472 8.26 -29.40 12.60
N PHE A 473 7.44 -29.89 11.68
CA PHE A 473 7.51 -31.27 11.21
C PHE A 473 7.22 -31.43 9.72
N LEU A 474 7.67 -32.55 9.17
CA LEU A 474 7.26 -33.10 7.88
C LEU A 474 7.01 -34.61 8.05
N SER A 475 5.88 -35.08 7.56
CA SER A 475 5.56 -36.50 7.50
C SER A 475 5.61 -36.99 6.06
N SER A 476 6.18 -38.16 5.82
CA SER A 476 6.22 -38.79 4.49
C SER A 476 6.29 -40.30 4.62
N LYS A 477 5.91 -41.03 3.56
CA LYS A 477 6.13 -42.48 3.48
C LYS A 477 7.60 -42.84 3.27
N GLU A 478 8.41 -41.86 2.86
CA GLU A 478 9.81 -42.05 2.52
C GLU A 478 10.71 -41.47 3.60
N LEU A 479 11.62 -42.30 4.11
CA LEU A 479 12.61 -41.87 5.09
C LEU A 479 13.55 -40.80 4.51
N ASP A 480 13.90 -40.90 3.23
CA ASP A 480 14.84 -39.96 2.61
C ASP A 480 14.23 -38.57 2.42
N SER A 481 12.93 -38.47 2.12
CA SER A 481 12.21 -37.21 2.03
C SER A 481 12.18 -36.45 3.36
N VAL A 482 11.96 -37.14 4.49
CA VAL A 482 12.02 -36.49 5.80
C VAL A 482 13.46 -36.16 6.25
N LYS A 483 14.46 -36.93 5.80
CA LYS A 483 15.88 -36.61 6.01
C LYS A 483 16.30 -35.38 5.19
N GLU A 484 15.84 -35.26 3.95
CA GLU A 484 16.09 -34.10 3.08
C GLU A 484 15.54 -32.82 3.70
N PHE A 485 14.30 -32.86 4.22
CA PHE A 485 13.71 -31.74 4.96
C PHE A 485 14.56 -31.35 6.19
N GLY A 486 15.09 -32.33 6.93
CA GLY A 486 16.02 -32.09 8.03
C GLY A 486 17.32 -31.40 7.59
N LYS A 487 17.91 -31.84 6.47
CA LYS A 487 19.10 -31.22 5.87
C LYS A 487 18.84 -29.78 5.42
N ASP A 488 17.68 -29.50 4.84
CA ASP A 488 17.31 -28.14 4.43
C ASP A 488 17.17 -27.19 5.63
N LEU A 489 16.59 -27.68 6.74
CA LEU A 489 16.60 -26.91 7.99
C LEU A 489 18.04 -26.67 8.50
N ALA A 490 18.90 -27.69 8.47
CA ALA A 490 20.30 -27.54 8.87
C ALA A 490 21.06 -26.56 7.95
N CYS A 491 20.77 -26.53 6.65
CA CYS A 491 21.31 -25.56 5.70
C CYS A 491 20.90 -24.12 6.05
N ILE A 492 19.64 -23.91 6.45
CA ILE A 492 19.14 -22.57 6.80
C ILE A 492 19.74 -22.07 8.12
N PHE A 493 19.73 -22.89 9.18
CA PHE A 493 20.04 -22.47 10.56
C PHE A 493 21.39 -22.96 11.11
N GLY A 494 22.10 -23.83 10.37
CA GLY A 494 23.33 -24.49 10.77
C GLY A 494 23.12 -25.83 11.48
N GLU A 495 24.11 -26.73 11.39
CA GLU A 495 24.04 -28.12 11.87
C GLU A 495 23.65 -28.32 13.34
N ASN A 496 23.89 -27.32 14.20
CA ASN A 496 23.57 -27.41 15.62
C ASN A 496 22.08 -27.65 15.90
N ILE A 497 21.18 -27.22 15.00
CA ILE A 497 19.74 -27.45 15.21
C ILE A 497 19.35 -28.92 15.09
N SER A 498 20.20 -29.77 14.50
CA SER A 498 19.98 -31.21 14.37
C SER A 498 19.92 -31.90 15.74
N GLN A 499 20.53 -31.32 16.78
CA GLN A 499 20.41 -31.79 18.17
C GLN A 499 18.98 -31.66 18.73
N ASN A 500 18.15 -30.79 18.14
CA ASN A 500 16.74 -30.63 18.49
C ASN A 500 15.81 -31.46 17.61
N SER A 501 16.38 -32.30 16.73
CA SER A 501 15.65 -33.08 15.76
C SER A 501 15.47 -34.54 16.19
N ARG A 502 14.39 -35.15 15.68
CA ARG A 502 14.15 -36.59 15.78
C ARG A 502 13.33 -37.05 14.58
N ILE A 503 13.51 -38.30 14.18
CA ILE A 503 12.66 -38.98 13.22
C ILE A 503 11.90 -40.05 13.97
N ILE A 504 10.58 -40.06 13.81
CA ILE A 504 9.67 -41.02 14.43
C ILE A 504 9.09 -41.89 13.32
N GLU A 505 9.19 -43.20 13.49
CA GLU A 505 8.52 -44.18 12.64
C GLU A 505 7.12 -44.47 13.21
N GLY A 506 6.11 -44.46 12.36
CA GLY A 506 4.76 -44.82 12.75
C GLY A 506 3.71 -44.26 11.80
N GLY A 507 2.46 -44.61 12.01
CA GLY A 507 1.36 -44.03 11.25
C GLY A 507 0.05 -44.79 11.46
N GLU A 508 -1.01 -44.03 11.69
CA GLU A 508 -2.34 -44.57 12.03
C GLU A 508 -3.04 -45.17 10.80
N LYS A 509 -2.72 -44.66 9.59
CA LYS A 509 -3.34 -45.04 8.32
C LYS A 509 -2.34 -45.66 7.33
N GLY A 510 -1.32 -46.31 7.86
CA GLY A 510 -0.22 -46.92 7.11
C GLY A 510 1.15 -46.47 7.61
N HIS A 511 2.20 -47.12 7.13
CA HIS A 511 3.59 -46.82 7.49
C HIS A 511 4.00 -45.42 7.03
N SER A 512 4.63 -44.64 7.93
CA SER A 512 5.21 -43.34 7.61
C SER A 512 6.36 -42.98 8.55
N TRP A 513 7.12 -41.98 8.14
CA TRP A 513 8.19 -41.35 8.90
C TRP A 513 7.81 -39.89 9.17
N CYS A 514 8.10 -39.40 10.36
CA CYS A 514 7.85 -38.01 10.75
C CYS A 514 9.13 -37.40 11.31
N TYR A 515 9.72 -36.45 10.57
CA TYR A 515 10.80 -35.62 11.10
C TYR A 515 10.20 -34.48 11.93
N GLN A 516 10.77 -34.23 13.10
CA GLN A 516 10.36 -33.15 13.99
C GLN A 516 11.59 -32.38 14.48
N ASN A 517 11.54 -31.04 14.44
CA ASN A 517 12.53 -30.18 15.09
C ASN A 517 11.88 -29.32 16.17
N THR A 518 12.43 -29.35 17.38
CA THR A 518 11.87 -28.70 18.58
C THR A 518 12.47 -27.33 18.89
N ASN A 519 13.39 -26.83 18.05
CA ASN A 519 14.04 -25.54 18.27
C ASN A 519 13.04 -24.37 18.13
N ARG A 520 12.82 -23.64 19.22
CA ARG A 520 11.80 -22.58 19.27
C ARG A 520 12.11 -21.38 18.36
N SER A 521 13.38 -21.10 18.08
CA SER A 521 13.76 -20.00 17.17
C SER A 521 13.41 -20.35 15.73
N VAL A 522 13.69 -21.59 15.30
CA VAL A 522 13.33 -22.13 13.98
C VAL A 522 11.81 -22.10 13.77
N ILE A 523 11.06 -22.60 14.75
CA ILE A 523 9.59 -22.65 14.68
C ILE A 523 9.01 -21.23 14.57
N ARG A 524 9.54 -20.28 15.34
CA ARG A 524 9.07 -18.89 15.32
C ARG A 524 9.45 -18.14 14.05
N PHE A 525 10.57 -18.48 13.44
CA PHE A 525 10.96 -17.94 12.13
C PHE A 525 9.92 -18.32 11.07
N PHE A 526 9.58 -19.61 10.92
CA PHE A 526 8.57 -20.03 9.95
C PHE A 526 7.15 -19.57 10.31
N MET A 527 6.81 -19.50 11.60
CA MET A 527 5.58 -18.87 12.06
C MET A 527 5.48 -17.41 11.60
N ALA A 528 6.57 -16.64 11.71
CA ALA A 528 6.58 -15.24 11.29
C ALA A 528 6.51 -15.08 9.76
N LEU A 529 7.03 -16.06 9.01
CA LEU A 529 6.90 -16.13 7.55
C LEU A 529 5.51 -16.57 7.06
N GLY A 530 4.59 -16.94 7.95
CA GLY A 530 3.21 -17.31 7.60
C GLY A 530 2.95 -18.81 7.48
N ALA A 531 3.82 -19.67 8.03
CA ALA A 531 3.56 -21.12 8.06
C ALA A 531 2.28 -21.46 8.85
N PRO A 532 1.48 -22.45 8.41
CA PRO A 532 0.25 -22.85 9.10
C PRO A 532 0.55 -23.54 10.44
N ILE A 533 -0.26 -23.22 11.46
CA ILE A 533 -0.05 -23.69 12.84
C ILE A 533 -1.28 -24.43 13.35
N GLY A 534 -1.11 -25.71 13.69
CA GLY A 534 -2.16 -26.56 14.25
C GLY A 534 -3.00 -27.24 13.18
N ASN A 535 -4.31 -27.37 13.45
CA ASN A 535 -5.20 -28.15 12.59
C ASN A 535 -5.53 -27.41 11.29
N LYS A 536 -4.84 -27.77 10.21
CA LYS A 536 -4.99 -27.19 8.88
C LYS A 536 -6.42 -27.18 8.36
N THR A 537 -7.24 -28.19 8.67
CA THR A 537 -8.63 -28.23 8.15
C THR A 537 -9.48 -27.03 8.56
N LYS A 538 -9.12 -26.34 9.65
CA LYS A 538 -9.85 -25.18 10.19
C LYS A 538 -9.13 -23.83 9.96
N LEU A 539 -7.97 -23.83 9.29
CA LEU A 539 -7.14 -22.64 9.10
C LEU A 539 -7.30 -22.08 7.70
N GLU A 540 -7.32 -20.76 7.57
CA GLU A 540 -7.16 -20.12 6.27
C GLU A 540 -5.69 -20.13 5.83
N PHE A 541 -5.46 -20.57 4.60
CA PHE A 541 -4.15 -20.57 3.96
C PHE A 541 -3.89 -19.23 3.30
N HIS A 542 -2.71 -18.68 3.55
CA HIS A 542 -2.25 -17.44 2.98
C HIS A 542 -0.85 -17.70 2.42
N ILE A 543 -0.71 -17.61 1.09
CA ILE A 543 0.60 -17.74 0.45
C ILE A 543 1.36 -16.44 0.71
N PRO A 544 2.57 -16.48 1.29
CA PRO A 544 3.33 -15.27 1.56
C PRO A 544 3.63 -14.52 0.26
N ALA A 545 3.38 -13.21 0.23
CA ALA A 545 3.49 -12.41 -1.00
C ALA A 545 4.89 -12.45 -1.64
N TRP A 546 5.94 -12.61 -0.84
CA TRP A 546 7.32 -12.71 -1.32
C TRP A 546 7.59 -13.96 -2.16
N ILE A 547 6.75 -15.00 -2.08
CA ILE A 547 6.85 -16.18 -2.96
C ILE A 547 6.68 -15.78 -4.43
N TYR A 548 5.81 -14.82 -4.72
CA TYR A 548 5.55 -14.35 -6.09
C TYR A 548 6.60 -13.39 -6.64
N SER A 549 7.65 -13.06 -5.86
CA SER A 549 8.66 -12.08 -6.28
C SER A 549 9.60 -12.59 -7.37
N ASN A 550 9.82 -13.90 -7.45
CA ASN A 550 10.63 -14.56 -8.46
C ASN A 550 10.06 -15.96 -8.75
N GLU A 551 10.19 -16.42 -9.99
CA GLU A 551 9.81 -17.74 -10.46
C GLU A 551 10.51 -18.88 -9.69
N ASP A 552 11.81 -18.76 -9.39
CA ASP A 552 12.54 -19.79 -8.64
C ASP A 552 11.93 -20.06 -7.26
N LEU A 553 11.42 -19.02 -6.60
CA LEU A 553 10.78 -19.15 -5.29
C LEU A 553 9.42 -19.84 -5.40
N GLN A 554 8.67 -19.56 -6.47
CA GLN A 554 7.42 -20.24 -6.77
C GLN A 554 7.67 -21.73 -7.06
N ASP A 555 8.71 -22.05 -7.83
CA ASP A 555 9.08 -23.43 -8.17
C ASP A 555 9.39 -24.25 -6.92
N GLU A 556 10.12 -23.65 -5.98
CA GLU A 556 10.44 -24.30 -4.71
C GLU A 556 9.22 -24.45 -3.79
N PHE A 557 8.36 -23.43 -3.70
CA PHE A 557 7.16 -23.45 -2.86
C PHE A 557 6.10 -24.42 -3.38
N PHE A 558 5.69 -24.26 -4.64
CA PHE A 558 4.65 -25.09 -5.24
C PHE A 558 5.18 -26.49 -5.52
N GLY A 559 6.45 -26.65 -5.89
CA GLY A 559 7.06 -27.97 -6.06
C GLY A 559 7.04 -28.83 -4.79
N SER A 560 7.29 -28.22 -3.62
CA SER A 560 7.21 -28.94 -2.33
C SER A 560 5.78 -29.18 -1.86
N TYR A 561 4.87 -28.22 -2.10
CA TYR A 561 3.45 -28.41 -1.84
C TYR A 561 2.86 -29.56 -2.68
N LEU A 562 3.15 -29.58 -4.00
CA LEU A 562 2.74 -30.65 -4.90
C LEU A 562 3.39 -31.98 -4.55
N GLY A 563 4.62 -31.99 -4.05
CA GLY A 563 5.27 -33.20 -3.54
C GLY A 563 4.40 -33.95 -2.52
N GLY A 564 3.82 -33.22 -1.55
CA GLY A 564 2.90 -33.80 -0.56
C GLY A 564 1.51 -34.12 -1.12
N GLU A 565 0.94 -33.23 -1.93
CA GLU A 565 -0.51 -33.27 -2.22
C GLU A 565 -0.89 -33.82 -3.61
N LEU A 566 0.06 -33.97 -4.54
CA LEU A 566 -0.26 -34.39 -5.91
C LEU A 566 -0.73 -35.86 -5.96
N GLY A 567 -1.88 -36.07 -6.59
CA GLY A 567 -2.36 -37.37 -7.05
C GLY A 567 -1.71 -37.73 -8.39
N VAL A 568 -0.87 -38.76 -8.39
CA VAL A 568 -0.14 -39.20 -9.59
C VAL A 568 -1.02 -40.16 -10.42
N PRO A 569 -1.18 -39.93 -11.74
CA PRO A 569 -1.97 -40.78 -12.61
C PRO A 569 -1.32 -42.16 -12.81
N ILE A 570 -2.16 -43.13 -13.19
CA ILE A 570 -1.77 -44.44 -13.71
C ILE A 570 -2.45 -44.70 -15.04
N VAL A 571 -1.84 -45.57 -15.84
CA VAL A 571 -2.44 -46.03 -17.11
C VAL A 571 -3.69 -46.87 -16.81
N HIS A 572 -4.80 -46.55 -17.45
CA HIS A 572 -6.02 -47.33 -17.31
C HIS A 572 -5.85 -48.73 -17.91
N LYS A 573 -6.53 -49.75 -17.38
CA LYS A 573 -6.48 -51.16 -17.87
C LYS A 573 -6.67 -51.33 -19.40
N LYS A 574 -7.35 -50.39 -20.05
CA LYS A 574 -7.59 -50.36 -21.51
C LYS A 574 -6.40 -49.79 -22.32
N GLY A 575 -5.40 -49.22 -21.66
CA GLY A 575 -4.25 -48.54 -22.26
C GLY A 575 -4.58 -47.31 -23.11
N ARG A 576 -5.80 -46.74 -23.03
CA ARG A 576 -6.24 -45.64 -23.91
C ARG A 576 -6.09 -44.25 -23.29
N PHE A 577 -6.20 -44.17 -21.97
CA PHE A 577 -6.20 -42.93 -21.22
C PHE A 577 -5.61 -43.16 -19.82
N LEU A 578 -5.26 -42.08 -19.14
CA LEU A 578 -4.86 -42.07 -17.74
C LEU A 578 -6.05 -41.74 -16.87
N ASN A 579 -6.05 -42.18 -15.61
CA ASN A 579 -7.13 -41.90 -14.66
C ASN A 579 -7.23 -40.41 -14.27
N THR A 580 -6.41 -39.95 -13.33
CA THR A 580 -6.51 -38.61 -12.74
C THR A 580 -5.14 -38.12 -12.32
N LEU A 581 -4.82 -36.88 -12.70
CA LEU A 581 -3.75 -36.07 -12.16
C LEU A 581 -4.44 -34.88 -11.46
N ASP A 582 -4.40 -34.83 -10.14
CA ASP A 582 -5.15 -33.84 -9.36
C ASP A 582 -4.44 -33.41 -8.08
N VAL A 583 -4.86 -32.25 -7.57
CA VAL A 583 -4.47 -31.75 -6.24
C VAL A 583 -5.74 -31.45 -5.48
N GLY A 584 -5.89 -32.03 -4.29
CA GLY A 584 -7.13 -31.95 -3.52
C GLY A 584 -6.91 -31.49 -2.10
N ILE A 585 -7.73 -30.54 -1.63
CA ILE A 585 -7.69 -30.04 -0.25
C ILE A 585 -9.07 -30.18 0.38
N THR A 586 -9.11 -30.68 1.62
CA THR A 586 -10.36 -30.73 2.39
C THR A 586 -10.69 -29.35 2.95
N ALA A 587 -11.96 -28.97 2.87
CA ALA A 587 -12.53 -27.73 3.37
C ALA A 587 -13.84 -27.98 4.13
N ASP A 588 -14.22 -27.03 4.97
CA ASP A 588 -15.59 -26.88 5.50
C ASP A 588 -16.28 -25.66 4.85
N GLU A 589 -17.48 -25.31 5.30
CA GLU A 589 -18.22 -24.15 4.75
C GLU A 589 -17.45 -22.83 4.90
N HIS A 590 -16.75 -22.63 6.02
CA HIS A 590 -16.03 -21.38 6.28
C HIS A 590 -14.73 -21.28 5.48
N THR A 591 -14.00 -22.39 5.33
CA THR A 591 -12.70 -22.42 4.65
C THR A 591 -12.80 -22.65 3.14
N PHE A 592 -13.98 -22.99 2.62
CA PHE A 592 -14.17 -23.32 1.20
C PHE A 592 -13.61 -22.26 0.25
N ASN A 593 -13.99 -20.98 0.43
CA ASN A 593 -13.55 -19.91 -0.46
C ASN A 593 -12.03 -19.71 -0.40
N ASN A 594 -11.45 -19.76 0.81
CA ASN A 594 -10.00 -19.68 0.99
C ASN A 594 -9.26 -20.84 0.29
N ARG A 595 -9.79 -22.07 0.36
CA ARG A 595 -9.22 -23.24 -0.32
C ARG A 595 -9.33 -23.17 -1.82
N TYR A 596 -10.46 -22.65 -2.31
CA TYR A 596 -10.63 -22.38 -3.72
C TYR A 596 -9.57 -21.39 -4.21
N MET A 597 -9.41 -20.24 -3.55
CA MET A 597 -8.39 -19.25 -3.90
C MET A 597 -6.97 -19.78 -3.81
N PHE A 598 -6.67 -20.65 -2.84
CA PHE A 598 -5.37 -21.30 -2.75
C PHE A 598 -5.10 -22.21 -3.96
N LEU A 599 -6.09 -23.01 -4.38
CA LEU A 599 -5.98 -23.87 -5.56
C LEU A 599 -5.99 -23.08 -6.87
N GLU A 600 -6.64 -21.90 -6.93
CA GLU A 600 -6.50 -20.96 -8.04
C GLU A 600 -5.04 -20.50 -8.18
N ALA A 601 -4.37 -20.17 -7.07
CA ALA A 601 -2.95 -19.83 -7.11
C ALA A 601 -2.06 -20.98 -7.60
N VAL A 602 -2.36 -22.23 -7.20
CA VAL A 602 -1.67 -23.42 -7.74
C VAL A 602 -1.94 -23.57 -9.23
N ARG A 603 -3.18 -23.31 -9.67
CA ARG A 603 -3.56 -23.35 -11.09
C ARG A 603 -2.80 -22.32 -11.90
N ASP A 604 -2.69 -21.10 -11.40
CA ASP A 604 -2.00 -20.01 -12.09
C ASP A 604 -0.51 -20.28 -12.23
N TYR A 605 0.12 -20.85 -11.19
CA TYR A 605 1.50 -21.35 -11.26
C TYR A 605 1.67 -22.47 -12.31
N LEU A 606 0.78 -23.46 -12.33
CA LEU A 606 0.85 -24.53 -13.32
C LEU A 606 0.66 -23.99 -14.75
N ASN A 607 -0.30 -23.08 -14.93
CA ASN A 607 -0.57 -22.43 -16.22
C ASN A 607 0.63 -21.60 -16.70
N SER A 608 1.34 -20.90 -15.80
CA SER A 608 2.56 -20.15 -16.16
C SER A 608 3.68 -21.06 -16.64
N LYS A 609 3.72 -22.32 -16.18
CA LYS A 609 4.61 -23.39 -16.67
C LYS A 609 4.11 -24.07 -17.95
N GLY A 610 3.05 -23.56 -18.56
CA GLY A 610 2.44 -24.11 -19.78
C GLY A 610 1.56 -25.33 -19.54
N ILE A 611 1.26 -25.69 -18.29
CA ILE A 611 0.46 -26.86 -17.95
C ILE A 611 -1.02 -26.51 -18.03
N LYS A 612 -1.75 -27.24 -18.87
CA LYS A 612 -3.20 -27.15 -18.99
C LYS A 612 -3.89 -27.76 -17.79
N THR A 613 -4.69 -26.95 -17.13
CA THR A 613 -5.52 -27.30 -15.97
C THR A 613 -7.00 -27.24 -16.34
N ASN A 614 -7.85 -27.94 -15.58
CA ASN A 614 -9.30 -27.91 -15.73
C ASN A 614 -9.92 -27.08 -14.58
N SER A 615 -11.26 -26.96 -14.59
CA SER A 615 -12.00 -26.28 -13.51
C SER A 615 -11.77 -26.93 -12.14
N ILE A 616 -11.69 -26.10 -11.10
CA ILE A 616 -11.68 -26.56 -9.71
C ILE A 616 -13.07 -27.10 -9.36
N SER A 617 -13.12 -28.35 -8.93
CA SER A 617 -14.35 -29.05 -8.57
C SER A 617 -14.57 -29.09 -7.05
N LYS A 618 -15.84 -29.07 -6.64
CA LYS A 618 -16.28 -29.24 -5.25
C LYS A 618 -17.03 -30.56 -5.12
N ARG A 619 -16.58 -31.46 -4.24
CA ARG A 619 -17.27 -32.72 -3.93
C ARG A 619 -17.58 -32.82 -2.44
N SER A 620 -18.82 -33.12 -2.07
CA SER A 620 -19.17 -33.40 -0.67
C SER A 620 -18.58 -34.74 -0.22
N ILE A 621 -17.91 -34.77 0.94
CA ILE A 621 -17.41 -36.00 1.58
C ILE A 621 -18.38 -36.44 2.68
N LYS A 622 -18.78 -35.49 3.54
CA LYS A 622 -19.71 -35.65 4.68
C LYS A 622 -20.44 -34.32 4.88
N GLU A 623 -21.43 -34.32 5.76
CA GLU A 623 -22.10 -33.09 6.19
C GLU A 623 -21.08 -32.03 6.64
N ASN A 624 -21.16 -30.85 6.04
CA ASN A 624 -20.24 -29.71 6.20
C ASN A 624 -18.75 -29.99 5.95
N LYS A 625 -18.41 -31.02 5.15
CA LYS A 625 -17.03 -31.29 4.69
C LYS A 625 -16.97 -31.53 3.20
N TYR A 626 -16.18 -30.73 2.51
CA TYR A 626 -15.99 -30.75 1.08
C TYR A 626 -14.55 -31.09 0.73
N LEU A 627 -14.38 -31.72 -0.43
CA LEU A 627 -13.10 -31.87 -1.11
C LEU A 627 -13.08 -30.90 -2.28
N VAL A 628 -12.19 -29.93 -2.23
CA VAL A 628 -11.93 -28.99 -3.32
C VAL A 628 -10.76 -29.54 -4.12
N ARG A 629 -10.95 -29.79 -5.41
CA ARG A 629 -9.92 -30.42 -6.26
C ARG A 629 -9.65 -29.64 -7.52
N LEU A 630 -8.38 -29.37 -7.76
CA LEU A 630 -7.87 -28.93 -9.05
C LEU A 630 -7.52 -30.15 -9.89
N LEU A 631 -8.22 -30.34 -11.02
CA LEU A 631 -7.90 -31.38 -12.00
C LEU A 631 -6.90 -30.83 -13.01
N ILE A 632 -5.87 -31.62 -13.32
CA ILE A 632 -4.83 -31.28 -14.31
C ILE A 632 -5.04 -32.18 -15.53
N SER A 633 -4.89 -31.63 -16.74
CA SER A 633 -5.15 -32.40 -17.96
C SER A 633 -4.21 -33.60 -18.07
N THR A 634 -4.77 -34.78 -18.29
CA THR A 634 -4.04 -36.05 -18.45
C THR A 634 -3.68 -36.36 -19.91
N LYS A 635 -3.82 -35.38 -20.81
CA LYS A 635 -3.33 -35.53 -22.20
C LYS A 635 -1.83 -35.77 -22.18
N TYR A 636 -1.35 -36.62 -23.10
CA TYR A 636 0.05 -37.05 -23.16
C TYR A 636 1.03 -35.87 -23.15
N GLU A 637 0.82 -34.88 -24.03
CA GLU A 637 1.65 -33.67 -24.09
C GLU A 637 1.67 -32.87 -22.79
N ASN A 638 0.53 -32.79 -22.12
CA ASN A 638 0.42 -32.05 -20.88
C ASN A 638 1.18 -32.75 -19.75
N LEU A 639 1.11 -34.08 -19.71
CA LEU A 639 1.87 -34.90 -18.76
C LEU A 639 3.39 -34.81 -19.03
N MET A 640 3.80 -34.84 -20.30
CA MET A 640 5.19 -34.64 -20.72
C MET A 640 5.70 -33.24 -20.33
N GLN A 641 4.89 -32.20 -20.55
CA GLN A 641 5.24 -30.84 -20.10
C GLN A 641 5.31 -30.74 -18.57
N PHE A 642 4.38 -31.39 -17.86
CA PHE A 642 4.35 -31.39 -16.40
C PHE A 642 5.63 -32.00 -15.83
N THR A 643 6.00 -33.20 -16.29
CA THR A 643 7.22 -33.90 -15.84
C THR A 643 8.50 -33.10 -16.13
N LYS A 644 8.52 -32.34 -17.24
CA LYS A 644 9.67 -31.50 -17.61
C LYS A 644 9.75 -30.19 -16.83
N ASN A 645 8.62 -29.52 -16.63
CA ASN A 645 8.57 -28.13 -16.14
C ASN A 645 8.25 -28.03 -14.64
N VAL A 646 7.73 -29.08 -14.01
CA VAL A 646 7.33 -29.07 -12.59
C VAL A 646 8.14 -30.11 -11.81
N LYS A 647 9.02 -29.62 -10.93
CA LYS A 647 9.83 -30.48 -10.07
C LYS A 647 9.16 -30.67 -8.71
N LEU A 648 8.81 -31.91 -8.37
CA LEU A 648 8.30 -32.25 -7.05
C LEU A 648 9.46 -32.27 -6.04
N LYS A 649 9.24 -31.76 -4.83
CA LYS A 649 10.23 -31.75 -3.74
C LYS A 649 9.76 -32.61 -2.58
N TYR A 650 10.70 -33.18 -1.83
CA TYR A 650 10.42 -34.09 -0.70
C TYR A 650 9.50 -35.27 -1.05
N CYS A 651 9.52 -35.74 -2.30
CA CYS A 651 8.79 -36.93 -2.70
C CYS A 651 9.40 -37.56 -3.97
N MET A 652 10.27 -38.54 -3.79
CA MET A 652 10.91 -39.23 -4.92
C MET A 652 9.98 -40.24 -5.55
N TYR A 653 9.25 -41.02 -4.76
CA TYR A 653 8.30 -42.03 -5.23
C TYR A 653 7.25 -41.46 -6.18
N LYS A 654 6.68 -40.28 -5.90
CA LYS A 654 5.72 -39.67 -6.83
C LYS A 654 6.39 -39.22 -8.12
N THR A 655 7.63 -38.76 -8.05
CA THR A 655 8.42 -38.38 -9.22
C THR A 655 8.70 -39.60 -10.10
N GLU A 656 9.22 -40.69 -9.51
CA GLU A 656 9.47 -41.95 -10.21
C GLU A 656 8.18 -42.55 -10.77
N LYS A 657 7.09 -42.56 -9.99
CA LYS A 657 5.79 -43.05 -10.45
C LYS A 657 5.26 -42.25 -11.63
N LEU A 658 5.44 -40.93 -11.62
CA LEU A 658 5.00 -40.07 -12.72
C LEU A 658 5.80 -40.35 -14.00
N LEU A 659 7.12 -40.53 -13.88
CA LEU A 659 8.00 -40.90 -14.99
C LEU A 659 7.66 -42.29 -15.52
N ASN A 660 7.49 -43.28 -14.64
CA ASN A 660 7.10 -44.65 -15.02
C ASN A 660 5.74 -44.67 -15.74
N THR A 661 4.75 -43.92 -15.25
CA THR A 661 3.45 -43.79 -15.93
C THR A 661 3.61 -43.15 -17.32
N LEU A 662 4.45 -42.13 -17.45
CA LEU A 662 4.71 -41.49 -18.75
C LEU A 662 5.39 -42.47 -19.72
N ASP A 663 6.38 -43.23 -19.25
CA ASP A 663 7.10 -44.23 -20.03
C ASP A 663 6.18 -45.36 -20.48
N GLU A 664 5.39 -45.93 -19.58
CA GLU A 664 4.39 -46.96 -19.91
C GLU A 664 3.41 -46.43 -20.98
N PHE A 665 2.93 -45.20 -20.81
CA PHE A 665 1.98 -44.61 -21.75
C PHE A 665 2.63 -44.28 -23.11
N THR A 666 3.91 -43.90 -23.11
CA THR A 666 4.74 -43.71 -24.32
C THR A 666 4.83 -45.02 -25.09
N SER A 667 5.14 -46.14 -24.42
CA SER A 667 5.17 -47.49 -25.02
C SER A 667 3.87 -47.91 -25.67
N ILE A 668 2.76 -47.70 -24.97
CA ILE A 668 1.45 -48.05 -25.52
C ILE A 668 1.10 -47.19 -26.74
N LYS A 669 1.45 -45.89 -26.71
CA LYS A 669 1.19 -44.98 -27.83
C LYS A 669 2.06 -45.31 -29.04
N TYR A 670 3.34 -45.63 -28.83
CA TYR A 670 4.27 -46.04 -29.89
C TYR A 670 3.82 -47.33 -30.58
N ASN A 671 3.54 -48.40 -29.82
CA ASN A 671 3.13 -49.68 -30.39
C ASN A 671 1.84 -49.54 -31.23
N ARG A 672 0.85 -48.78 -30.72
CA ARG A 672 -0.36 -48.50 -31.49
C ARG A 672 -0.12 -47.64 -32.73
N TYR A 673 0.79 -46.68 -32.65
CA TYR A 673 1.16 -45.88 -33.82
C TYR A 673 1.73 -46.79 -34.91
N LYS A 674 2.66 -47.69 -34.53
CA LYS A 674 3.24 -48.69 -35.43
C LYS A 674 2.19 -49.60 -36.05
N GLU A 675 1.31 -50.20 -35.24
CA GLU A 675 0.20 -51.05 -35.70
C GLU A 675 -0.71 -50.34 -36.72
N LEU A 676 -1.04 -49.07 -36.47
CA LEU A 676 -1.87 -48.28 -37.39
C LEU A 676 -1.12 -47.99 -38.71
N THR A 677 0.15 -47.62 -38.63
CA THR A 677 0.96 -47.37 -39.84
C THR A 677 1.25 -48.62 -40.66
N GLU A 678 1.39 -49.78 -40.02
CA GLU A 678 1.50 -51.09 -40.69
C GLU A 678 0.18 -51.54 -41.34
N SER A 679 -0.96 -51.00 -40.88
CA SER A 679 -2.30 -51.28 -41.43
C SER A 679 -2.72 -50.29 -42.54
N ASP A 680 -1.76 -49.66 -43.24
CA ASP A 680 -1.96 -48.63 -44.28
C ASP A 680 -2.72 -47.37 -43.84
N ILE A 681 -2.84 -47.12 -42.53
CA ILE A 681 -3.39 -45.85 -42.03
C ILE A 681 -2.26 -44.81 -42.05
N GLY A 682 -2.40 -43.80 -42.91
CA GLY A 682 -1.42 -42.71 -43.01
C GLY A 682 -1.11 -42.06 -41.66
N ALA A 683 0.16 -41.65 -41.48
CA ALA A 683 0.70 -41.14 -40.21
C ALA A 683 -0.15 -40.03 -39.58
N GLU A 684 -0.66 -39.09 -40.38
CA GLU A 684 -1.50 -38.00 -39.91
C GLU A 684 -2.82 -38.50 -39.31
N ARG A 685 -3.44 -39.52 -39.94
CA ARG A 685 -4.67 -40.13 -39.44
C ARG A 685 -4.42 -40.95 -38.18
N ALA A 686 -3.30 -41.68 -38.12
CA ALA A 686 -2.88 -42.41 -36.93
C ALA A 686 -2.67 -41.47 -35.73
N MET A 687 -2.03 -40.32 -35.95
CA MET A 687 -1.85 -39.28 -34.93
C MET A 687 -3.18 -38.74 -34.40
N GLN A 688 -4.13 -38.45 -35.28
CA GLN A 688 -5.46 -37.98 -34.88
C GLN A 688 -6.18 -39.02 -34.01
N LEU A 689 -6.13 -40.31 -34.38
CA LEU A 689 -6.73 -41.40 -33.60
C LEU A 689 -6.07 -41.56 -32.22
N LEU A 690 -4.77 -41.30 -32.12
CA LEU A 690 -4.02 -41.37 -30.88
C LEU A 690 -4.04 -40.06 -30.08
N ASN A 691 -4.65 -38.99 -30.60
CA ASN A 691 -4.70 -37.66 -30.00
C ASN A 691 -3.29 -37.12 -29.69
N LEU A 692 -2.39 -37.24 -30.66
CA LEU A 692 -0.99 -36.80 -30.59
C LEU A 692 -0.77 -35.62 -31.55
N SER A 693 -0.08 -34.56 -31.09
CA SER A 693 0.50 -33.56 -31.99
C SER A 693 1.77 -34.09 -32.66
N PRO A 694 2.25 -33.42 -33.74
CA PRO A 694 3.53 -33.77 -34.37
C PRO A 694 4.70 -33.79 -33.37
N ARG A 695 4.72 -32.85 -32.43
CA ARG A 695 5.76 -32.74 -31.40
C ARG A 695 5.72 -33.92 -30.42
N ALA A 696 4.52 -34.36 -30.03
CA ALA A 696 4.35 -35.52 -29.16
C ALA A 696 4.80 -36.80 -29.85
N LEU A 697 4.44 -36.98 -31.12
CA LEU A 697 4.86 -38.13 -31.89
C LEU A 697 6.39 -38.16 -32.05
N TYR A 698 7.01 -37.02 -32.39
CA TYR A 698 8.47 -36.92 -32.48
C TYR A 698 9.14 -37.33 -31.18
N TYR A 699 8.66 -36.83 -30.05
CA TYR A 699 9.17 -37.21 -28.73
C TYR A 699 9.06 -38.73 -28.49
N ILE A 700 7.88 -39.31 -28.76
CA ILE A 700 7.63 -40.75 -28.60
C ILE A 700 8.62 -41.57 -29.44
N ILE A 701 8.80 -41.22 -30.72
CA ILE A 701 9.70 -41.93 -31.62
C ILE A 701 11.15 -41.80 -31.13
N SER A 702 11.61 -40.58 -30.83
CA SER A 702 12.98 -40.35 -30.36
C SER A 702 13.32 -41.12 -29.08
N GLN A 703 12.39 -41.19 -28.12
CA GLN A 703 12.58 -41.90 -26.86
C GLN A 703 12.61 -43.42 -27.04
N MET A 704 11.96 -43.93 -28.08
CA MET A 704 11.97 -45.36 -28.39
C MET A 704 13.19 -45.78 -29.19
N GLU A 705 13.66 -44.92 -30.09
CA GLU A 705 14.92 -45.11 -30.82
C GLU A 705 16.13 -45.05 -29.87
N GLU A 706 16.12 -44.20 -28.84
CA GLU A 706 17.17 -44.19 -27.80
C GLU A 706 17.18 -45.46 -26.93
N LYS A 707 16.05 -46.16 -26.82
CA LYS A 707 15.90 -47.38 -26.01
C LYS A 707 16.15 -48.68 -26.79
N ALA A 708 16.19 -48.61 -28.12
CA ALA A 708 16.45 -49.72 -29.04
C ALA A 708 17.94 -49.82 -29.35
#